data_AF-A0A1S9RP64-F1
#
_entry.id   AF-A0A1S9RP64-F1
#
_cell.length_a   1.000
_cell.length_b   1.000
_cell.length_c   1.000
_cell.angle_alpha   90.00
_cell.angle_beta   90.00
_cell.angle_gamma   90.00
#
_symmetry.space_group_name_H-M   'P 1'
#
loop_
_entity.id
_entity.type
_entity.pdbx_description
1 polymer ?
#
loop_
_entity_poly.entity_id
_entity_poly.type
_entity_poly.pdbx_seq_one_letter_code
_entity_poly.pdbx_strand_id
1 'polypeptide(L)'
;MVVLGPFDRRTARTRCLACARRKIKCEGGSPCQYCMKRKQQCVPQAIQPQASIVFVNASAPCKRSGCLPLPPQLPTLRLCPKVSEGSSALFVKHFFSGFLARNDFGGPLDLGTIILEFQRSPSMYHASIALGALDLSRRPVPTLPPERKDAAVEAFTAYHTSIAKLKAEIISNKTPRDVNLWTTFFLGLFELMHDVTGEGWVKHFLYGTSTMLQLRGPEAHIAGPGRSFFLTARVFEICRALIYSEPTFLCQPEWISLTNKIWNEGNNKHWHPKELLFDLMIECSSISDRVWDLLKPGSNFPNMLLHRALFELAAEGFVIRSALADWFANFQKWSAGTGTPISHPSSVLATIYFHGISIYLSGIYDYRAQFNKIPTPTISQAAVQNHVDEILRVTEISLKTGNLAAVLFFFPLRVAGARVMTAREAESICAMLEEIKMRGFVVANAFTANLKFAYPTRAKTRLTITVRGAVEVIPTSAVKFVLDPVVINALPEGQEVVSAERYGNSAWASTARITARDSDGTLQHYFVKVVKRKLAGPRVLGEFSCMSELYKTMPSIVPAPRGSGKCLDSDDYFFLCDYLEIDHRQPDPVRLAESISELHRISVSPTGQFGFHITPYDGKLPLVAKWDSNWVSFYGKLLEGVYKLGILANGHWKRLDDAMKITLDKVVPRLLNRLYEEGRTVKPCLIHGDLWEENIGTDPRTGNIYIFDSCAYYAHHEMAIGMWRVGHHHMKAKEYRNEYFKLFEPDEPVKEYDDRNRLYSLKEKIMYSAHVPGTKAREQALEDMLYLIRKFVNQA
;
A
#
# COMPACT_ATOMS: atom_id res chain seq x y z
N MET A 1 28.46 -37.68 -16.58
CA MET A 1 27.10 -37.52 -17.14
C MET A 1 26.27 -36.79 -16.11
N VAL A 2 25.58 -35.69 -16.48
CA VAL A 2 24.76 -34.93 -15.52
C VAL A 2 23.36 -35.57 -15.43
N VAL A 3 22.93 -35.85 -14.20
CA VAL A 3 21.58 -36.31 -13.87
C VAL A 3 20.73 -35.08 -13.56
N LEU A 4 19.50 -35.02 -14.08
CA LEU A 4 18.60 -33.87 -13.90
C LEU A 4 17.84 -33.97 -12.57
N GLY A 5 18.56 -33.77 -11.46
CA GLY A 5 18.00 -33.72 -10.10
C GLY A 5 17.85 -35.10 -9.43
N PRO A 6 17.63 -35.12 -8.10
CA PRO A 6 17.78 -36.34 -7.28
C PRO A 6 16.69 -37.41 -7.47
N PHE A 7 15.60 -37.10 -8.18
CA PHE A 7 14.47 -38.03 -8.37
C PHE A 7 14.16 -38.38 -9.84
N ASP A 8 14.85 -37.80 -10.83
CA ASP A 8 14.72 -38.24 -12.22
C ASP A 8 15.88 -39.17 -12.61
N ARG A 9 15.58 -40.44 -12.91
CA ARG A 9 16.57 -41.43 -13.38
C ARG A 9 17.06 -41.16 -14.83
N ARG A 10 16.65 -40.05 -15.46
CA ARG A 10 17.07 -39.65 -16.81
C ARG A 10 18.36 -38.80 -16.80
N THR A 11 19.35 -39.29 -17.54
CA THR A 11 20.61 -38.60 -17.80
C THR A 11 20.51 -37.76 -19.08
N ALA A 12 21.01 -36.52 -19.06
CA ALA A 12 21.13 -35.73 -20.29
C ALA A 12 22.15 -36.38 -21.26
N ARG A 13 21.74 -36.71 -22.48
CA ARG A 13 22.58 -37.34 -23.52
C ARG A 13 22.50 -36.53 -24.83
N THR A 14 23.60 -35.87 -25.20
CA THR A 14 23.77 -35.28 -26.53
C THR A 14 23.97 -36.39 -27.58
N ARG A 15 23.61 -36.11 -28.85
CA ARG A 15 23.81 -37.06 -29.94
C ARG A 15 25.26 -36.96 -30.44
N CYS A 16 25.88 -38.09 -30.77
CA CYS A 16 27.12 -38.07 -31.54
C CYS A 16 26.83 -37.69 -33.00
N LEU A 17 27.84 -37.21 -33.74
CA LEU A 17 27.72 -36.79 -35.14
C LEU A 17 27.11 -37.88 -36.04
N ALA A 18 27.44 -39.15 -35.82
CA ALA A 18 26.90 -40.27 -36.60
C ALA A 18 25.39 -40.46 -36.37
N CYS A 19 24.94 -40.51 -35.11
CA CYS A 19 23.51 -40.59 -34.78
C CYS A 19 22.75 -39.33 -35.22
N ALA A 20 23.37 -38.15 -35.12
CA ALA A 20 22.79 -36.88 -35.55
C ALA A 20 22.57 -36.83 -37.08
N ARG A 21 23.57 -37.20 -37.90
CA ARG A 21 23.42 -37.29 -39.38
C ARG A 21 22.30 -38.24 -39.79
N ARG A 22 22.13 -39.35 -39.09
CA ARG A 22 21.05 -40.33 -39.33
C ARG A 22 19.72 -39.96 -38.65
N LYS A 23 19.63 -38.84 -37.93
CA LYS A 23 18.47 -38.35 -37.15
C LYS A 23 17.94 -39.32 -36.07
N ILE A 24 18.66 -40.40 -35.75
CA ILE A 24 18.28 -41.39 -34.73
C ILE A 24 18.63 -40.94 -33.31
N LYS A 25 17.98 -41.53 -32.30
CA LYS A 25 18.29 -41.32 -30.88
C LYS A 25 19.67 -41.93 -30.56
N CYS A 26 20.54 -41.14 -29.93
CA CYS A 26 21.82 -41.65 -29.45
C CYS A 26 21.64 -42.19 -28.02
N GLU A 27 22.06 -43.42 -27.78
CA GLU A 27 22.00 -44.02 -26.44
C GLU A 27 23.15 -43.56 -25.53
N GLY A 28 24.06 -42.71 -26.00
CA GLY A 28 25.20 -42.23 -25.22
C GLY A 28 26.26 -43.32 -24.96
N GLY A 29 27.24 -42.99 -24.13
CA GLY A 29 28.54 -43.67 -24.10
C GLY A 29 29.42 -43.25 -25.29
N SER A 30 30.74 -43.35 -25.13
CA SER A 30 31.71 -43.05 -26.18
C SER A 30 32.68 -44.23 -26.30
N PRO A 31 32.56 -45.08 -27.33
CA PRO A 31 31.56 -45.06 -28.40
C PRO A 31 30.16 -45.58 -27.98
N CYS A 32 29.11 -45.03 -28.59
CA CYS A 32 27.73 -45.48 -28.34
C CYS A 32 27.42 -46.81 -29.06
N GLN A 33 26.41 -47.57 -28.58
CA GLN A 33 26.05 -48.89 -29.14
C GLN A 33 25.86 -48.91 -30.66
N TYR A 34 25.17 -47.91 -31.21
CA TYR A 34 24.94 -47.81 -32.66
C TYR A 34 26.26 -47.72 -33.44
N CYS A 35 27.18 -46.87 -32.97
CA CYS A 35 28.51 -46.71 -33.57
C CYS A 35 29.34 -48.00 -33.47
N MET A 36 29.32 -48.69 -32.31
CA MET A 36 29.98 -49.99 -32.16
C MET A 36 29.43 -51.04 -33.13
N LYS A 37 28.10 -51.26 -33.16
CA LYS A 37 27.44 -52.25 -34.03
C LYS A 37 27.69 -52.00 -35.53
N ARG A 38 27.87 -50.74 -35.93
CA ARG A 38 28.16 -50.36 -37.33
C ARG A 38 29.65 -50.19 -37.63
N LYS A 39 30.55 -50.45 -36.67
CA LYS A 39 32.00 -50.18 -36.76
C LYS A 39 32.31 -48.74 -37.25
N GLN A 40 31.53 -47.76 -36.78
CA GLN A 40 31.69 -46.34 -37.13
C GLN A 40 32.24 -45.54 -35.94
N GLN A 41 33.06 -44.54 -36.25
CA GLN A 41 33.66 -43.66 -35.24
C GLN A 41 32.57 -42.83 -34.53
N CYS A 42 32.59 -42.83 -33.19
CA CYS A 42 31.63 -42.12 -32.37
C CYS A 42 32.21 -40.77 -31.93
N VAL A 43 31.94 -39.72 -32.70
CA VAL A 43 32.48 -38.37 -32.43
C VAL A 43 31.39 -37.49 -31.78
N PRO A 44 31.61 -36.89 -30.61
CA PRO A 44 30.70 -35.90 -30.02
C PRO A 44 30.48 -34.70 -30.95
N GLN A 45 29.32 -34.04 -30.86
CA GLN A 45 29.11 -32.78 -31.55
C GLN A 45 29.84 -31.65 -30.83
N ALA A 46 30.75 -30.96 -31.52
CA ALA A 46 31.36 -29.73 -31.02
C ALA A 46 30.33 -28.59 -30.98
N ILE A 47 30.37 -27.78 -29.92
CA ILE A 47 29.55 -26.56 -29.81
C ILE A 47 30.20 -25.51 -30.70
N GLN A 48 29.50 -25.07 -31.76
CA GLN A 48 30.01 -24.01 -32.64
C GLN A 48 29.59 -22.60 -32.15
N PRO A 49 30.52 -21.63 -32.14
CA PRO A 49 30.17 -20.20 -32.09
C PRO A 49 29.70 -19.72 -33.49
N GLN A 50 28.82 -18.71 -33.54
CA GLN A 50 28.42 -18.06 -34.80
C GLN A 50 29.08 -16.67 -34.98
N ALA A 51 29.19 -16.24 -36.24
CA ALA A 51 30.32 -15.45 -36.73
C ALA A 51 30.02 -13.99 -37.17
N SER A 52 31.11 -13.27 -37.48
CA SER A 52 31.26 -11.90 -37.98
C SER A 52 31.47 -11.83 -39.52
N ILE A 53 31.52 -10.69 -40.24
CA ILE A 53 31.04 -9.28 -40.15
C ILE A 53 31.10 -8.72 -41.59
N VAL A 54 30.15 -7.89 -42.05
CA VAL A 54 30.37 -6.97 -43.20
C VAL A 54 29.63 -5.64 -43.00
N PHE A 55 30.31 -4.52 -43.25
CA PHE A 55 29.75 -3.17 -43.37
C PHE A 55 29.81 -2.69 -44.83
N VAL A 56 28.89 -1.79 -45.22
CA VAL A 56 29.03 -0.93 -46.41
C VAL A 56 28.72 0.50 -45.96
N ASN A 57 29.48 1.50 -46.43
CA ASN A 57 29.43 2.88 -45.94
C ASN A 57 29.69 3.90 -47.08
N ALA A 58 29.41 5.19 -46.82
CA ALA A 58 29.44 6.35 -47.74
C ALA A 58 28.23 6.47 -48.71
N SER A 59 27.73 7.67 -49.09
CA SER A 59 28.28 9.03 -49.00
C SER A 59 27.21 10.12 -48.75
N ALA A 60 27.60 11.26 -48.18
CA ALA A 60 26.86 12.55 -48.23
C ALA A 60 27.40 13.43 -49.41
N PRO A 61 27.09 14.73 -49.62
CA PRO A 61 26.09 15.63 -48.99
C PRO A 61 25.30 16.53 -50.01
N CYS A 62 24.37 17.41 -49.57
CA CYS A 62 24.33 18.85 -49.95
C CYS A 62 23.30 19.68 -49.13
N LYS A 63 23.33 21.02 -49.26
CA LYS A 63 22.75 22.04 -48.36
C LYS A 63 21.49 22.74 -48.94
N ARG A 64 20.60 23.25 -48.07
CA ARG A 64 20.34 24.72 -47.87
C ARG A 64 19.25 25.04 -46.81
N SER A 65 19.39 26.24 -46.24
CA SER A 65 18.49 27.07 -45.40
C SER A 65 16.98 26.73 -45.33
N GLY A 66 16.27 26.96 -44.21
CA GLY A 66 16.69 27.46 -42.90
C GLY A 66 15.52 28.05 -42.10
N CYS A 67 15.42 27.74 -40.80
CA CYS A 67 14.56 28.40 -39.80
C CYS A 67 15.00 28.02 -38.36
N LEU A 68 14.49 28.74 -37.36
CA LEU A 68 14.91 28.70 -35.95
C LEU A 68 14.78 27.30 -35.29
N PRO A 69 15.63 26.97 -34.30
CA PRO A 69 15.69 25.63 -33.73
C PRO A 69 14.50 25.31 -32.81
N LEU A 70 13.76 24.27 -33.19
CA LEU A 70 12.94 23.49 -32.26
C LEU A 70 13.84 22.72 -31.27
N PRO A 71 13.35 22.35 -30.07
CA PRO A 71 14.08 21.45 -29.16
C PRO A 71 14.44 20.13 -29.88
N PRO A 72 15.55 19.47 -29.50
CA PRO A 72 16.10 18.35 -30.25
C PRO A 72 15.08 17.22 -30.41
N GLN A 73 14.61 17.02 -31.65
CA GLN A 73 13.79 15.87 -31.98
C GLN A 73 14.62 14.61 -31.81
N LEU A 74 14.18 13.72 -30.90
CA LEU A 74 14.76 12.38 -30.81
C LEU A 74 14.63 11.67 -32.17
N PRO A 75 15.57 10.77 -32.52
CA PRO A 75 15.51 10.03 -33.77
C PRO A 75 14.19 9.29 -33.90
N THR A 76 13.55 9.41 -35.06
CA THR A 76 12.21 8.87 -35.33
C THR A 76 12.18 7.36 -35.09
N LEU A 77 11.59 6.95 -33.96
CA LEU A 77 11.44 5.56 -33.54
C LEU A 77 10.64 4.76 -34.59
N ARG A 78 11.35 4.10 -35.52
CA ARG A 78 10.77 3.10 -36.42
C ARG A 78 10.45 1.83 -35.64
N LEU A 79 9.28 1.81 -35.00
CA LEU A 79 8.66 0.58 -34.52
C LEU A 79 8.55 -0.41 -35.70
N CYS A 80 8.95 -1.67 -35.51
CA CYS A 80 8.87 -2.67 -36.57
C CYS A 80 7.41 -2.88 -37.05
N PRO A 81 7.17 -3.20 -38.33
CA PRO A 81 5.83 -3.28 -38.95
C PRO A 81 4.97 -4.48 -38.50
N LYS A 82 5.21 -5.02 -37.30
CA LYS A 82 4.40 -6.07 -36.64
C LYS A 82 3.48 -5.54 -35.54
N VAL A 83 3.47 -4.22 -35.30
CA VAL A 83 2.46 -3.60 -34.45
C VAL A 83 1.19 -3.43 -35.28
N SER A 84 0.09 -4.09 -34.87
CA SER A 84 -1.22 -3.97 -35.52
C SER A 84 -1.68 -2.51 -35.56
N GLU A 85 -2.29 -2.08 -36.67
CA GLU A 85 -2.83 -0.72 -36.89
C GLU A 85 -4.12 -0.49 -36.08
N GLY A 86 -4.03 -0.55 -34.75
CA GLY A 86 -5.12 -0.35 -33.80
C GLY A 86 -4.72 0.50 -32.59
N SER A 87 -5.67 0.75 -31.68
CA SER A 87 -5.52 1.63 -30.51
C SER A 87 -4.30 1.29 -29.63
N SER A 88 -3.98 0.00 -29.44
CA SER A 88 -2.79 -0.44 -28.68
C SER A 88 -1.47 0.11 -29.25
N ALA A 89 -1.38 0.36 -30.56
CA ALA A 89 -0.20 0.96 -31.19
C ALA A 89 0.04 2.41 -30.76
N LEU A 90 -1.05 3.17 -30.60
CA LEU A 90 -1.02 4.56 -30.15
C LEU A 90 -0.47 4.65 -28.72
N PHE A 91 -0.96 3.79 -27.81
CA PHE A 91 -0.53 3.78 -26.41
C PHE A 91 0.94 3.38 -26.26
N VAL A 92 1.40 2.36 -27.00
CA VAL A 92 2.82 1.95 -27.04
C VAL A 92 3.71 3.09 -27.57
N LYS A 93 3.31 3.73 -28.67
CA LYS A 93 4.05 4.88 -29.22
C LYS A 93 4.12 6.01 -28.20
N HIS A 94 2.99 6.35 -27.56
CA HIS A 94 2.92 7.39 -26.53
C HIS A 94 3.74 7.06 -25.28
N PHE A 95 3.81 5.79 -24.88
CA PHE A 95 4.69 5.34 -23.79
C PHE A 95 6.16 5.62 -24.10
N PHE A 96 6.67 5.16 -25.24
CA PHE A 96 8.08 5.31 -25.61
C PHE A 96 8.47 6.75 -25.97
N SER A 97 7.72 7.40 -26.88
CA SER A 97 8.08 8.74 -27.38
C SER A 97 7.53 9.89 -26.54
N GLY A 98 6.59 9.61 -25.63
CA GLY A 98 5.95 10.60 -24.77
C GLY A 98 6.32 10.41 -23.31
N PHE A 99 5.84 9.32 -22.69
CA PHE A 99 5.96 9.12 -21.24
C PHE A 99 7.41 8.97 -20.80
N LEU A 100 8.18 8.03 -21.37
CA LEU A 100 9.58 7.82 -21.00
C LEU A 100 10.45 9.04 -21.33
N ALA A 101 10.24 9.68 -22.49
CA ALA A 101 11.00 10.87 -22.89
C ALA A 101 10.82 12.09 -21.94
N ARG A 102 9.71 12.14 -21.19
CA ARG A 102 9.39 13.20 -20.21
C ARG A 102 9.72 12.83 -18.76
N ASN A 103 10.23 11.63 -18.50
CA ASN A 103 10.51 11.13 -17.16
C ASN A 103 11.92 10.53 -17.10
N ASP A 104 12.92 11.38 -16.87
CA ASP A 104 14.25 10.95 -16.42
C ASP A 104 14.13 10.44 -14.99
N PHE A 105 14.28 9.13 -14.81
CA PHE A 105 14.16 8.44 -13.53
C PHE A 105 15.45 8.53 -12.67
N GLY A 106 16.43 9.36 -13.03
CA GLY A 106 17.64 9.62 -12.25
C GLY A 106 18.76 8.58 -12.42
N GLY A 107 18.55 7.55 -13.24
CA GLY A 107 19.51 6.50 -13.56
C GLY A 107 19.46 6.08 -15.04
N PRO A 108 20.42 5.27 -15.51
CA PRO A 108 20.57 4.91 -16.92
C PRO A 108 19.43 4.01 -17.42
N LEU A 109 18.43 4.62 -18.05
CA LEU A 109 17.34 3.90 -18.71
C LEU A 109 17.86 3.21 -19.99
N ASP A 110 18.05 1.88 -19.94
CA ASP A 110 18.48 1.07 -21.09
C ASP A 110 17.34 0.90 -22.11
N LEU A 111 17.05 1.99 -22.83
CA LEU A 111 15.98 2.07 -23.82
C LEU A 111 16.16 1.05 -24.95
N GLY A 112 17.40 0.67 -25.27
CA GLY A 112 17.70 -0.35 -26.28
C GLY A 112 17.18 -1.73 -25.86
N THR A 113 17.54 -2.19 -24.66
CA THR A 113 17.01 -3.45 -24.12
C THR A 113 15.51 -3.39 -23.88
N ILE A 114 15.00 -2.27 -23.35
CA ILE A 114 13.55 -2.08 -23.09
C ILE A 114 12.74 -2.20 -24.39
N ILE A 115 13.18 -1.59 -25.50
CA ILE A 115 12.53 -1.72 -26.81
C ILE A 115 12.63 -3.15 -27.37
N LEU A 116 13.80 -3.78 -27.24
CA LEU A 116 14.04 -5.13 -27.76
C LEU A 116 13.15 -6.18 -27.08
N GLU A 117 13.03 -6.09 -25.75
CA GLU A 117 12.29 -7.07 -24.94
C GLU A 117 10.78 -6.78 -24.84
N PHE A 118 10.35 -5.53 -25.06
CA PHE A 118 8.94 -5.15 -25.12
C PHE A 118 8.12 -5.98 -26.12
N GLN A 119 8.70 -6.40 -27.25
CA GLN A 119 8.03 -7.28 -28.22
C GLN A 119 8.18 -8.78 -27.93
N ARG A 120 9.03 -9.15 -26.97
CA ARG A 120 9.36 -10.55 -26.62
C ARG A 120 8.63 -11.05 -25.38
N SER A 121 8.35 -10.15 -24.43
CA SER A 121 7.56 -10.45 -23.22
C SER A 121 6.15 -9.88 -23.33
N PRO A 122 5.11 -10.75 -23.32
CA PRO A 122 3.72 -10.32 -23.19
C PRO A 122 3.46 -9.46 -21.93
N SER A 123 4.12 -9.76 -20.80
CA SER A 123 3.94 -8.97 -19.59
C SER A 123 4.46 -7.53 -19.74
N MET A 124 5.67 -7.37 -20.30
CA MET A 124 6.24 -6.06 -20.61
C MET A 124 5.43 -5.31 -21.68
N TYR A 125 4.93 -6.03 -22.70
CA TYR A 125 4.08 -5.46 -23.75
C TYR A 125 2.85 -4.76 -23.17
N HIS A 126 2.12 -5.46 -22.29
CA HIS A 126 0.92 -4.92 -21.66
C HIS A 126 1.23 -3.87 -20.57
N ALA A 127 2.37 -3.93 -19.88
CA ALA A 127 2.77 -2.88 -18.93
C ALA A 127 3.00 -1.52 -19.64
N SER A 128 3.66 -1.55 -20.80
CA SER A 128 3.87 -0.35 -21.64
C SER A 128 2.55 0.22 -22.18
N ILE A 129 1.59 -0.63 -22.58
CA ILE A 129 0.24 -0.18 -22.95
C ILE A 129 -0.46 0.46 -21.74
N ALA A 130 -0.41 -0.18 -20.57
CA ALA A 130 -1.08 0.32 -19.37
C ALA A 130 -0.64 1.74 -19.00
N LEU A 131 0.68 1.99 -18.95
CA LEU A 131 1.24 3.32 -18.71
C LEU A 131 0.93 4.32 -19.83
N GLY A 132 1.11 3.92 -21.09
CA GLY A 132 0.86 4.78 -22.25
C GLY A 132 -0.61 5.23 -22.34
N ALA A 133 -1.54 4.32 -22.10
CA ALA A 133 -2.98 4.60 -22.10
C ALA A 133 -3.40 5.43 -20.88
N LEU A 134 -2.85 5.14 -19.69
CA LEU A 134 -3.16 5.92 -18.48
C LEU A 134 -2.66 7.37 -18.59
N ASP A 135 -1.41 7.59 -19.02
CA ASP A 135 -0.85 8.94 -19.23
C ASP A 135 -1.61 9.71 -20.31
N LEU A 136 -2.02 9.06 -21.40
CA LEU A 136 -2.78 9.71 -22.46
C LEU A 136 -4.21 10.06 -22.05
N SER A 137 -4.90 9.16 -21.33
CA SER A 137 -6.30 9.36 -20.89
C SER A 137 -6.50 10.58 -19.99
N ARG A 138 -5.44 11.03 -19.32
CA ARG A 138 -5.46 12.10 -18.30
C ARG A 138 -4.91 13.44 -18.78
N ARG A 139 -4.34 13.52 -19.98
CA ARG A 139 -3.79 14.77 -20.51
C ARG A 139 -4.88 15.66 -21.10
N PRO A 140 -4.89 16.97 -20.78
CA PRO A 140 -5.74 17.94 -21.47
C PRO A 140 -5.17 18.21 -22.88
N VAL A 141 -5.48 17.33 -23.85
CA VAL A 141 -5.22 17.61 -25.28
C VAL A 141 -6.35 18.52 -25.81
N PRO A 142 -6.06 19.65 -26.48
CA PRO A 142 -7.09 20.62 -26.90
C PRO A 142 -8.06 20.13 -27.98
N THR A 143 -7.70 19.09 -28.73
CA THR A 143 -8.56 18.43 -29.72
C THR A 143 -8.89 17.01 -29.25
N LEU A 144 -10.17 16.64 -29.29
CA LEU A 144 -10.70 15.39 -28.75
C LEU A 144 -11.10 14.40 -29.84
N PRO A 145 -10.40 13.26 -29.97
CA PRO A 145 -10.99 12.03 -30.47
C PRO A 145 -11.96 11.42 -29.42
N PRO A 146 -12.96 10.61 -29.84
CA PRO A 146 -13.85 9.88 -28.92
C PRO A 146 -13.14 8.90 -27.96
N GLU A 147 -11.90 8.52 -28.30
CA GLU A 147 -11.09 7.43 -27.74
C GLU A 147 -10.69 7.56 -26.25
N ARG A 148 -10.97 8.69 -25.57
CA ARG A 148 -10.51 8.90 -24.17
C ARG A 148 -11.14 7.95 -23.16
N LYS A 149 -12.40 7.54 -23.33
CA LYS A 149 -13.03 6.55 -22.44
C LYS A 149 -12.41 5.16 -22.64
N ASP A 150 -12.14 4.81 -23.89
CA ASP A 150 -11.53 3.54 -24.26
C ASP A 150 -10.08 3.45 -23.75
N ALA A 151 -9.32 4.54 -23.80
CA ALA A 151 -7.96 4.61 -23.25
C ALA A 151 -7.89 4.30 -21.75
N ALA A 152 -8.87 4.77 -20.95
CA ALA A 152 -8.90 4.46 -19.52
C ALA A 152 -9.23 2.97 -19.26
N VAL A 153 -10.19 2.40 -20.00
CA VAL A 153 -10.57 0.98 -19.89
C VAL A 153 -9.43 0.06 -20.37
N GLU A 154 -8.76 0.42 -21.47
CA GLU A 154 -7.60 -0.29 -21.99
C GLU A 154 -6.43 -0.24 -20.99
N ALA A 155 -6.20 0.90 -20.32
CA ALA A 155 -5.15 1.04 -19.32
C ALA A 155 -5.29 0.00 -18.19
N PHE A 156 -6.49 -0.15 -17.63
CA PHE A 156 -6.76 -1.17 -16.60
C PHE A 156 -6.75 -2.59 -17.16
N THR A 157 -7.26 -2.80 -18.38
CA THR A 157 -7.28 -4.13 -19.02
C THR A 157 -5.86 -4.62 -19.29
N ALA A 158 -4.99 -3.74 -19.79
CA ALA A 158 -3.58 -4.01 -20.00
C ALA A 158 -2.82 -4.20 -18.67
N TYR A 159 -3.12 -3.41 -17.62
CA TYR A 159 -2.53 -3.59 -16.29
C TYR A 159 -2.79 -5.00 -15.72
N HIS A 160 -4.06 -5.42 -15.67
CA HIS A 160 -4.44 -6.76 -15.19
C HIS A 160 -3.86 -7.86 -16.07
N THR A 161 -3.84 -7.67 -17.39
CA THR A 161 -3.26 -8.64 -18.32
C THR A 161 -1.75 -8.76 -18.11
N SER A 162 -1.04 -7.65 -17.91
CA SER A 162 0.40 -7.65 -17.61
C SER A 162 0.72 -8.45 -16.36
N ILE A 163 0.00 -8.24 -15.25
CA ILE A 163 0.17 -9.03 -14.01
C ILE A 163 -0.05 -10.53 -14.27
N ALA A 164 -1.12 -10.89 -14.98
CA ALA A 164 -1.42 -12.29 -15.29
C ALA A 164 -0.34 -12.94 -16.16
N LYS A 165 0.21 -12.22 -17.14
CA LYS A 165 1.33 -12.67 -17.97
C LYS A 165 2.62 -12.74 -17.17
N LEU A 166 2.94 -11.75 -16.34
CA LEU A 166 4.13 -11.71 -15.49
C LEU A 166 4.17 -12.92 -14.55
N LYS A 167 3.03 -13.25 -13.93
CA LYS A 167 2.91 -14.46 -13.09
C LYS A 167 3.20 -15.74 -13.88
N ALA A 168 2.66 -15.86 -15.10
CA ALA A 168 2.93 -17.01 -15.96
C ALA A 168 4.41 -17.07 -16.43
N GLU A 169 5.00 -15.93 -16.75
CA GLU A 169 6.40 -15.80 -17.16
C GLU A 169 7.36 -16.20 -16.04
N ILE A 170 7.14 -15.70 -14.81
CA ILE A 170 7.86 -16.08 -13.58
C ILE A 170 7.76 -17.60 -13.34
N ILE A 171 6.54 -18.17 -13.35
CA ILE A 171 6.34 -19.62 -13.14
C ILE A 171 7.02 -20.45 -14.24
N SER A 172 7.00 -19.98 -15.49
CA SER A 172 7.62 -20.70 -16.60
C SER A 172 9.15 -20.70 -16.57
N ASN A 173 9.76 -19.68 -15.93
CA ASN A 173 11.21 -19.41 -15.92
C ASN A 173 11.82 -19.35 -17.35
N LYS A 174 11.03 -18.97 -18.38
CA LYS A 174 11.45 -18.87 -19.79
C LYS A 174 11.84 -17.45 -20.23
N THR A 175 11.36 -16.42 -19.55
CA THR A 175 11.65 -15.01 -19.86
C THR A 175 12.98 -14.58 -19.21
N PRO A 176 13.82 -13.75 -19.84
CA PRO A 176 15.00 -13.19 -19.18
C PRO A 176 14.59 -12.40 -17.92
N ARG A 177 15.28 -12.64 -16.81
CA ARG A 177 14.93 -12.06 -15.50
C ARG A 177 14.98 -10.52 -15.48
N ASP A 178 15.68 -9.88 -16.41
CA ASP A 178 15.73 -8.41 -16.55
C ASP A 178 14.39 -7.81 -17.01
N VAL A 179 13.60 -8.57 -17.76
CA VAL A 179 12.32 -8.11 -18.31
C VAL A 179 11.25 -8.06 -17.23
N ASN A 180 11.25 -9.04 -16.33
CA ASN A 180 10.36 -9.06 -15.18
C ASN A 180 10.60 -7.85 -14.26
N LEU A 181 11.87 -7.45 -14.07
CA LEU A 181 12.26 -6.26 -13.30
C LEU A 181 11.70 -4.97 -13.90
N TRP A 182 11.92 -4.72 -15.20
CA TRP A 182 11.32 -3.56 -15.88
C TRP A 182 9.80 -3.59 -15.83
N THR A 183 9.19 -4.77 -15.96
CA THR A 183 7.73 -4.94 -15.89
C THR A 183 7.19 -4.55 -14.51
N THR A 184 7.77 -5.03 -13.39
CA THR A 184 7.32 -4.61 -12.05
C THR A 184 7.60 -3.14 -11.77
N PHE A 185 8.68 -2.57 -12.30
CA PHE A 185 8.93 -1.13 -12.19
C PHE A 185 7.86 -0.32 -12.90
N PHE A 186 7.49 -0.68 -14.13
CA PHE A 186 6.44 0.00 -14.89
C PHE A 186 5.04 -0.18 -14.28
N LEU A 187 4.71 -1.36 -13.76
CA LEU A 187 3.46 -1.57 -13.03
C LEU A 187 3.44 -0.79 -11.70
N GLY A 188 4.57 -0.62 -11.02
CA GLY A 188 4.68 0.28 -9.88
C GLY A 188 4.49 1.76 -10.26
N LEU A 189 5.04 2.22 -11.39
CA LEU A 189 4.75 3.57 -11.91
C LEU A 189 3.26 3.74 -12.23
N PHE A 190 2.58 2.68 -12.71
CA PHE A 190 1.14 2.70 -12.93
C PHE A 190 0.39 2.89 -11.61
N GLU A 191 0.82 2.26 -10.51
CA GLU A 191 0.23 2.49 -9.18
C GLU A 191 0.45 3.93 -8.69
N LEU A 192 1.64 4.51 -8.83
CA LEU A 192 1.89 5.94 -8.50
C LEU A 192 1.01 6.91 -9.31
N MET A 193 0.60 6.49 -10.50
CA MET A 193 -0.37 7.22 -11.31
C MET A 193 -1.82 6.89 -10.91
N HIS A 194 -2.18 5.64 -10.61
CA HIS A 194 -3.56 5.26 -10.36
C HIS A 194 -4.03 5.57 -8.93
N ASP A 195 -3.25 5.15 -7.93
CA ASP A 195 -3.60 5.16 -6.52
C ASP A 195 -3.29 6.53 -5.88
N VAL A 196 -4.32 7.13 -5.27
CA VAL A 196 -4.20 8.42 -4.56
C VAL A 196 -3.58 8.29 -3.17
N THR A 197 -3.50 7.07 -2.61
CA THR A 197 -2.95 6.79 -1.28
C THR A 197 -1.45 6.53 -1.31
N GLY A 198 -0.96 5.85 -2.34
CA GLY A 198 0.44 5.42 -2.49
C GLY A 198 0.72 4.03 -1.92
N GLU A 199 -0.27 3.37 -1.29
CA GLU A 199 -0.12 2.01 -0.78
C GLU A 199 0.11 0.99 -1.90
N GLY A 200 -0.55 1.16 -3.06
CA GLY A 200 -0.37 0.29 -4.22
C GLY A 200 1.08 0.29 -4.69
N TRP A 201 1.70 1.47 -4.72
CA TRP A 201 3.13 1.63 -5.03
C TRP A 201 4.02 0.94 -4.00
N VAL A 202 3.83 1.18 -2.70
CA VAL A 202 4.67 0.56 -1.65
C VAL A 202 4.62 -0.95 -1.76
N LYS A 203 3.40 -1.53 -1.89
CA LYS A 203 3.20 -2.98 -2.03
C LYS A 203 3.84 -3.51 -3.32
N HIS A 204 3.64 -2.84 -4.46
CA HIS A 204 4.21 -3.28 -5.74
C HIS A 204 5.74 -3.18 -5.77
N PHE A 205 6.29 -2.10 -5.23
CA PHE A 205 7.73 -1.89 -5.25
C PHE A 205 8.45 -2.79 -4.23
N LEU A 206 7.96 -2.89 -2.99
CA LEU A 206 8.58 -3.72 -1.95
C LEU A 206 8.47 -5.23 -2.27
N TYR A 207 7.25 -5.73 -2.45
CA TYR A 207 6.99 -7.16 -2.65
C TYR A 207 7.15 -7.64 -4.10
N GLY A 208 7.22 -6.71 -5.06
CA GLY A 208 7.51 -7.00 -6.47
C GLY A 208 8.98 -6.69 -6.82
N THR A 209 9.28 -5.42 -7.07
CA THR A 209 10.58 -4.97 -7.60
C THR A 209 11.76 -5.26 -6.67
N SER A 210 11.72 -4.77 -5.43
CA SER A 210 12.81 -4.91 -4.44
C SER A 210 13.00 -6.36 -4.01
N THR A 211 11.92 -7.15 -3.90
CA THR A 211 12.02 -8.60 -3.66
C THR A 211 12.68 -9.32 -4.85
N MET A 212 12.33 -8.97 -6.09
CA MET A 212 12.92 -9.61 -7.27
C MET A 212 14.38 -9.20 -7.55
N LEU A 213 14.79 -7.99 -7.14
CA LEU A 213 16.21 -7.60 -7.06
C LEU A 213 16.96 -8.50 -6.07
N GLN A 214 16.46 -8.63 -4.84
CA GLN A 214 17.08 -9.47 -3.81
C GLN A 214 17.19 -10.94 -4.23
N LEU A 215 16.13 -11.51 -4.83
CA LEU A 215 16.12 -12.90 -5.32
C LEU A 215 17.09 -13.18 -6.50
N ARG A 216 17.63 -12.14 -7.15
CA ARG A 216 18.67 -12.29 -8.17
C ARG A 216 20.10 -12.29 -7.63
N GLY A 217 20.31 -11.70 -6.45
CA GLY A 217 21.63 -11.44 -5.89
C GLY A 217 22.38 -10.28 -6.59
N PRO A 218 23.27 -9.58 -5.88
CA PRO A 218 23.97 -8.40 -6.39
C PRO A 218 24.87 -8.70 -7.60
N GLU A 219 25.42 -9.90 -7.72
CA GLU A 219 26.29 -10.31 -8.84
C GLU A 219 25.58 -10.16 -10.20
N ALA A 220 24.26 -10.36 -10.24
CA ALA A 220 23.44 -10.23 -11.44
C ALA A 220 23.25 -8.78 -11.91
N HIS A 221 23.83 -7.81 -11.21
CA HIS A 221 23.71 -6.37 -11.43
C HIS A 221 25.07 -5.66 -11.62
N ILE A 222 26.18 -6.39 -11.67
CA ILE A 222 27.52 -5.81 -11.91
C ILE A 222 27.60 -5.18 -13.31
N ALA A 223 27.06 -5.83 -14.34
CA ALA A 223 27.16 -5.39 -15.73
C ALA A 223 25.86 -5.65 -16.52
N GLY A 224 25.78 -5.09 -17.74
CA GLY A 224 24.67 -5.31 -18.66
C GLY A 224 23.33 -4.70 -18.20
N PRO A 225 22.19 -5.17 -18.76
CA PRO A 225 20.86 -4.60 -18.47
C PRO A 225 20.47 -4.64 -16.98
N GLY A 226 20.96 -5.66 -16.25
CA GLY A 226 20.77 -5.77 -14.80
C GLY A 226 21.38 -4.59 -14.03
N ARG A 227 22.57 -4.12 -14.43
CA ARG A 227 23.20 -2.91 -13.85
C ARG A 227 22.37 -1.67 -14.13
N SER A 228 21.94 -1.50 -15.38
CA SER A 228 21.13 -0.34 -15.79
C SER A 228 19.83 -0.26 -14.99
N PHE A 229 19.12 -1.39 -14.86
CA PHE A 229 17.93 -1.47 -14.02
C PHE A 229 18.22 -1.17 -12.55
N PHE A 230 19.25 -1.78 -11.96
CA PHE A 230 19.61 -1.56 -10.55
C PHE A 230 19.87 -0.07 -10.28
N LEU A 231 20.67 0.59 -11.11
CA LEU A 231 20.99 2.01 -10.95
C LEU A 231 19.75 2.92 -11.11
N THR A 232 18.79 2.56 -11.98
CA THR A 232 17.50 3.27 -12.08
C THR A 232 16.60 3.01 -10.87
N ALA A 233 16.48 1.76 -10.41
CA ALA A 233 15.59 1.41 -9.29
C ALA A 233 16.15 1.84 -7.91
N ARG A 234 17.47 1.98 -7.78
CA ARG A 234 18.18 2.34 -6.53
C ARG A 234 17.59 3.59 -5.87
N VAL A 235 17.39 4.66 -6.63
CA VAL A 235 16.87 5.93 -6.09
C VAL A 235 15.43 5.81 -5.56
N PHE A 236 14.61 4.93 -6.16
CA PHE A 236 13.24 4.66 -5.73
C PHE A 236 13.19 3.88 -4.43
N GLU A 237 14.08 2.90 -4.26
CA GLU A 237 14.23 2.14 -3.02
C GLU A 237 14.72 3.03 -1.86
N ILE A 238 15.69 3.90 -2.11
CA ILE A 238 16.15 4.91 -1.13
C ILE A 238 14.99 5.85 -0.76
N CYS A 239 14.27 6.38 -1.75
CA CYS A 239 13.14 7.28 -1.49
C CYS A 239 12.00 6.57 -0.75
N ARG A 240 11.71 5.30 -1.05
CA ARG A 240 10.73 4.50 -0.29
C ARG A 240 11.15 4.41 1.17
N ALA A 241 12.37 3.96 1.44
CA ALA A 241 12.90 3.79 2.79
C ALA A 241 12.81 5.10 3.60
N LEU A 242 13.25 6.23 3.03
CA LEU A 242 13.22 7.54 3.69
C LEU A 242 11.80 8.13 3.85
N ILE A 243 10.91 7.94 2.86
CA ILE A 243 9.53 8.46 2.92
C ILE A 243 8.70 7.68 3.93
N TYR A 244 8.83 6.35 3.98
CA TYR A 244 8.03 5.50 4.85
C TYR A 244 8.71 5.15 6.19
N SER A 245 10.00 5.48 6.35
CA SER A 245 10.83 5.11 7.51
C SER A 245 10.85 3.59 7.73
N GLU A 246 11.13 2.88 6.63
CA GLU A 246 11.21 1.42 6.58
C GLU A 246 12.65 0.97 6.23
N PRO A 247 13.09 -0.23 6.68
CA PRO A 247 14.38 -0.80 6.30
C PRO A 247 14.59 -0.89 4.78
N THR A 248 15.84 -0.89 4.33
CA THR A 248 16.22 -1.16 2.93
C THR A 248 17.31 -2.23 2.84
N PHE A 249 17.22 -3.11 1.84
CA PHE A 249 18.27 -4.09 1.58
C PHE A 249 19.58 -3.45 1.08
N LEU A 250 19.54 -2.19 0.64
CA LEU A 250 20.71 -1.49 0.11
C LEU A 250 21.81 -1.22 1.17
N CYS A 251 21.50 -1.31 2.47
CA CYS A 251 22.51 -1.20 3.54
C CYS A 251 23.24 -2.52 3.83
N GLN A 252 22.91 -3.62 3.16
CA GLN A 252 23.57 -4.90 3.34
C GLN A 252 24.98 -4.90 2.70
N PRO A 253 25.99 -5.56 3.30
CA PRO A 253 27.39 -5.52 2.84
C PRO A 253 27.59 -5.94 1.38
N GLU A 254 26.78 -6.86 0.86
CA GLU A 254 26.89 -7.39 -0.49
C GLU A 254 26.42 -6.36 -1.54
N TRP A 255 25.41 -5.56 -1.20
CA TRP A 255 24.89 -4.47 -2.04
C TRP A 255 25.78 -3.23 -1.99
N ILE A 256 26.41 -2.95 -0.85
CA ILE A 256 27.48 -1.95 -0.73
C ILE A 256 28.73 -2.40 -1.51
N SER A 257 29.06 -3.70 -1.49
CA SER A 257 30.15 -4.27 -2.31
C SER A 257 29.86 -4.11 -3.80
N LEU A 258 28.60 -4.27 -4.23
CA LEU A 258 28.18 -4.06 -5.61
C LEU A 258 28.38 -2.61 -6.07
N THR A 259 27.90 -1.61 -5.32
CA THR A 259 28.07 -0.19 -5.71
C THR A 259 29.55 0.17 -5.76
N ASN A 260 30.34 -0.25 -4.77
CA ASN A 260 31.79 -0.05 -4.79
C ASN A 260 32.49 -0.69 -6.00
N LYS A 261 32.12 -1.91 -6.40
CA LYS A 261 32.64 -2.55 -7.63
C LYS A 261 32.27 -1.75 -8.87
N ILE A 262 31.00 -1.35 -8.99
CA ILE A 262 30.48 -0.54 -10.10
C ILE A 262 31.26 0.78 -10.23
N TRP A 263 31.46 1.52 -9.14
CA TRP A 263 32.09 2.85 -9.18
C TRP A 263 33.61 2.83 -9.36
N ASN A 264 34.29 1.76 -8.93
CA ASN A 264 35.75 1.61 -9.07
C ASN A 264 36.20 1.05 -10.44
N GLU A 265 35.27 0.80 -11.37
CA GLU A 265 35.62 0.46 -12.76
C GLU A 265 36.20 1.68 -13.50
N GLY A 266 37.41 1.53 -14.05
CA GLY A 266 38.20 2.63 -14.64
C GLY A 266 37.65 3.34 -15.89
N ASN A 267 36.39 3.15 -16.25
CA ASN A 267 35.72 3.90 -17.33
C ASN A 267 34.20 4.01 -17.10
N ASN A 268 33.79 4.34 -15.86
CA ASN A 268 32.36 4.42 -15.52
C ASN A 268 31.70 5.71 -16.01
N LYS A 269 31.16 5.67 -17.24
CA LYS A 269 30.39 6.75 -17.88
C LYS A 269 29.07 7.13 -17.20
N HIS A 270 28.62 6.37 -16.19
CA HIS A 270 27.40 6.63 -15.45
C HIS A 270 27.65 7.21 -14.05
N TRP A 271 28.92 7.34 -13.65
CA TRP A 271 29.27 7.93 -12.37
C TRP A 271 28.97 9.43 -12.36
N HIS A 272 28.39 9.90 -11.25
CA HIS A 272 28.13 11.30 -10.95
C HIS A 272 28.19 11.44 -9.41
N PRO A 273 28.61 12.59 -8.83
CA PRO A 273 28.72 12.73 -7.37
C PRO A 273 27.46 12.37 -6.57
N LYS A 274 26.28 12.40 -7.20
CA LYS A 274 25.00 11.94 -6.61
C LYS A 274 25.04 10.50 -6.09
N GLU A 275 25.88 9.63 -6.65
CA GLU A 275 25.93 8.22 -6.22
C GLU A 275 26.51 8.08 -4.80
N LEU A 276 27.48 8.92 -4.44
CA LEU A 276 28.03 9.03 -3.09
C LEU A 276 27.02 9.66 -2.13
N LEU A 277 26.21 10.62 -2.61
CA LEU A 277 25.11 11.16 -1.81
C LEU A 277 24.06 10.07 -1.53
N PHE A 278 23.75 9.22 -2.51
CA PHE A 278 22.85 8.08 -2.33
C PHE A 278 23.40 7.07 -1.31
N ASP A 279 24.73 6.86 -1.23
CA ASP A 279 25.35 6.06 -0.16
C ASP A 279 25.07 6.70 1.23
N LEU A 280 25.35 8.00 1.40
CA LEU A 280 25.06 8.74 2.64
C LEU A 280 23.56 8.77 3.01
N MET A 281 22.67 8.75 2.02
CA MET A 281 21.21 8.64 2.22
C MET A 281 20.80 7.26 2.74
N ILE A 282 21.45 6.18 2.29
CA ILE A 282 21.24 4.83 2.82
C ILE A 282 21.71 4.75 4.28
N GLU A 283 22.87 5.32 4.60
CA GLU A 283 23.38 5.39 5.98
C GLU A 283 22.41 6.18 6.90
N CYS A 284 21.91 7.34 6.45
CA CYS A 284 20.85 8.08 7.17
C CYS A 284 19.61 7.22 7.43
N SER A 285 19.18 6.42 6.44
CA SER A 285 18.03 5.52 6.59
C SER A 285 18.31 4.41 7.62
N SER A 286 19.53 3.84 7.61
CA SER A 286 19.97 2.81 8.56
C SER A 286 20.02 3.33 10.00
N ILE A 287 20.54 4.54 10.22
CA ILE A 287 20.49 5.18 11.54
C ILE A 287 19.04 5.44 11.96
N SER A 288 18.19 5.95 11.07
CA SER A 288 16.77 6.23 11.35
C SER A 288 16.02 4.98 11.81
N ASP A 289 16.27 3.85 11.14
CA ASP A 289 15.72 2.53 11.45
C ASP A 289 16.23 2.02 12.81
N ARG A 290 17.54 2.05 13.07
CA ARG A 290 18.14 1.65 14.36
C ARG A 290 17.67 2.52 15.53
N VAL A 291 17.49 3.83 15.32
CA VAL A 291 16.91 4.75 16.31
C VAL A 291 15.44 4.40 16.59
N TRP A 292 14.67 4.04 15.56
CA TRP A 292 13.29 3.57 15.72
C TRP A 292 13.24 2.25 16.50
N ASP A 293 14.12 1.31 16.17
CA ASP A 293 14.14 -0.03 16.75
C ASP A 293 14.53 -0.05 18.25
N LEU A 294 15.36 0.90 18.69
CA LEU A 294 15.67 1.14 20.11
C LEU A 294 14.54 1.84 20.87
N LEU A 295 13.72 2.64 20.19
CA LEU A 295 12.70 3.50 20.81
C LEU A 295 11.27 2.99 20.60
N LYS A 296 11.10 1.81 19.97
CA LYS A 296 9.78 1.22 19.71
C LYS A 296 9.08 0.83 21.02
N PRO A 297 7.76 1.05 21.14
CA PRO A 297 7.01 0.61 22.31
C PRO A 297 7.22 -0.87 22.60
N GLY A 298 7.55 -1.22 23.85
CA GLY A 298 7.82 -2.60 24.29
C GLY A 298 9.29 -3.05 24.25
N SER A 299 10.24 -2.20 23.85
CA SER A 299 11.67 -2.52 23.94
C SER A 299 12.17 -2.47 25.40
N ASN A 300 12.39 -3.64 26.02
CA ASN A 300 12.95 -3.78 27.38
C ASN A 300 14.48 -3.50 27.44
N PHE A 301 14.93 -2.34 26.93
CA PHE A 301 16.32 -1.91 27.06
C PHE A 301 16.57 -1.22 28.41
N PRO A 302 17.56 -1.68 29.22
CA PRO A 302 17.94 -0.99 30.45
C PRO A 302 18.41 0.45 30.17
N ASN A 303 17.91 1.43 30.95
CA ASN A 303 18.11 2.87 30.69
C ASN A 303 19.57 3.30 30.43
N MET A 304 20.55 2.73 31.14
CA MET A 304 21.97 3.02 30.90
C MET A 304 22.47 2.51 29.54
N LEU A 305 22.02 1.32 29.11
CA LEU A 305 22.38 0.76 27.80
C LEU A 305 21.67 1.52 26.68
N LEU A 306 20.42 1.95 26.90
CA LEU A 306 19.69 2.80 25.96
C LEU A 306 20.39 4.14 25.75
N HIS A 307 20.76 4.86 26.82
CA HIS A 307 21.48 6.14 26.69
C HIS A 307 22.81 5.97 25.95
N ARG A 308 23.55 4.90 26.22
CA ARG A 308 24.80 4.59 25.51
C ARG A 308 24.56 4.32 24.03
N ALA A 309 23.59 3.49 23.68
CA ALA A 309 23.27 3.16 22.28
C ALA A 309 22.80 4.40 21.48
N LEU A 310 21.99 5.27 22.10
CA LEU A 310 21.58 6.54 21.51
C LEU A 310 22.77 7.52 21.34
N PHE A 311 23.71 7.55 22.29
CA PHE A 311 24.93 8.35 22.17
C PHE A 311 25.83 7.84 21.02
N GLU A 312 25.99 6.53 20.89
CA GLU A 312 26.74 5.90 19.79
C GLU A 312 26.09 6.21 18.42
N LEU A 313 24.76 6.13 18.31
CA LEU A 313 24.02 6.52 17.10
C LEU A 313 24.14 8.02 16.78
N ALA A 314 24.14 8.89 17.79
CA ALA A 314 24.35 10.32 17.59
C ALA A 314 25.79 10.62 17.10
N ALA A 315 26.79 9.87 17.58
CA ALA A 315 28.17 9.97 17.11
C ALA A 315 28.31 9.54 15.65
N GLU A 316 27.69 8.43 15.23
CA GLU A 316 27.59 8.04 13.82
C GLU A 316 26.92 9.14 12.97
N GLY A 317 25.86 9.76 13.50
CA GLY A 317 25.21 10.89 12.85
C GLY A 317 26.09 12.13 12.65
N PHE A 318 27.06 12.39 13.54
CA PHE A 318 28.07 13.44 13.33
C PHE A 318 29.03 13.11 12.19
N VAL A 319 29.42 11.83 12.03
CA VAL A 319 30.25 11.38 10.90
C VAL A 319 29.52 11.64 9.59
N ILE A 320 28.25 11.25 9.47
CA ILE A 320 27.43 11.52 8.27
C ILE A 320 27.27 13.04 8.05
N ARG A 321 27.07 13.83 9.11
CA ARG A 321 26.96 15.29 8.99
C ARG A 321 28.22 15.92 8.41
N SER A 322 29.41 15.48 8.83
CA SER A 322 30.68 15.92 8.23
C SER A 322 30.77 15.48 6.77
N ALA A 323 30.51 14.20 6.49
CA ALA A 323 30.58 13.65 5.14
C ALA A 323 29.62 14.36 4.16
N LEU A 324 28.42 14.77 4.60
CA LEU A 324 27.49 15.59 3.82
C LEU A 324 28.06 16.99 3.50
N ALA A 325 28.72 17.64 4.47
CA ALA A 325 29.32 18.95 4.26
C ALA A 325 30.52 18.87 3.28
N ASP A 326 31.39 17.89 3.48
CA ASP A 326 32.53 17.60 2.59
C ASP A 326 32.04 17.25 1.17
N TRP A 327 31.02 16.40 1.07
CA TRP A 327 30.38 16.05 -0.20
C TRP A 327 29.85 17.29 -0.93
N PHE A 328 29.16 18.20 -0.24
CA PHE A 328 28.59 19.39 -0.89
C PHE A 328 29.67 20.35 -1.40
N ALA A 329 30.70 20.60 -0.60
CA ALA A 329 31.85 21.42 -1.01
C ALA A 329 32.58 20.81 -2.23
N ASN A 330 32.71 19.48 -2.26
CA ASN A 330 33.32 18.77 -3.39
C ASN A 330 32.42 18.74 -4.63
N PHE A 331 31.09 18.60 -4.46
CA PHE A 331 30.11 18.66 -5.55
C PHE A 331 30.09 20.05 -6.22
N GLN A 332 30.15 21.14 -5.44
CA GLN A 332 30.26 22.50 -5.97
C GLN A 332 31.54 22.69 -6.82
N LYS A 333 32.70 22.25 -6.31
CA LYS A 333 33.97 22.26 -7.05
C LYS A 333 33.89 21.41 -8.33
N TRP A 334 33.29 20.22 -8.26
CA TRP A 334 33.14 19.31 -9.38
C TRP A 334 32.23 19.87 -10.48
N SER A 335 31.12 20.53 -10.12
CA SER A 335 30.21 21.16 -11.09
C SER A 335 30.91 22.32 -11.80
N ALA A 336 31.66 23.15 -11.07
CA ALA A 336 32.47 24.23 -11.66
C ALA A 336 33.59 23.70 -12.58
N GLY A 337 34.28 22.63 -12.17
CA GLY A 337 35.44 22.08 -12.90
C GLY A 337 35.11 21.23 -14.13
N THR A 338 33.96 20.54 -14.15
CA THR A 338 33.55 19.69 -15.29
C THR A 338 32.75 20.42 -16.37
N GLY A 339 32.26 21.63 -16.09
CA GLY A 339 31.34 22.36 -16.97
C GLY A 339 29.95 21.73 -17.05
N THR A 340 29.63 20.73 -16.23
CA THR A 340 28.28 20.15 -16.15
C THR A 340 27.31 21.20 -15.61
N PRO A 341 26.28 21.63 -16.37
CA PRO A 341 25.37 22.67 -15.92
C PRO A 341 24.62 22.29 -14.65
N ILE A 342 24.38 23.25 -13.76
CA ILE A 342 23.56 23.06 -12.55
C ILE A 342 22.13 22.57 -12.92
N SER A 343 21.65 22.94 -14.11
CA SER A 343 20.37 22.49 -14.68
C SER A 343 20.37 21.05 -15.22
N HIS A 344 21.50 20.34 -15.23
CA HIS A 344 21.58 18.95 -15.65
C HIS A 344 20.78 18.05 -14.68
N PRO A 345 19.93 17.11 -15.13
CA PRO A 345 19.02 16.34 -14.28
C PRO A 345 19.70 15.66 -13.07
N SER A 346 20.87 15.05 -13.27
CA SER A 346 21.64 14.43 -12.17
C SER A 346 22.18 15.45 -11.15
N SER A 347 22.45 16.67 -11.56
CA SER A 347 23.00 17.74 -10.72
C SER A 347 21.88 18.48 -9.95
N VAL A 348 20.73 18.67 -10.59
CA VAL A 348 19.47 19.05 -9.92
C VAL A 348 19.14 18.04 -8.83
N LEU A 349 19.08 16.75 -9.16
CA LEU A 349 18.72 15.67 -8.24
C LEU A 349 19.68 15.61 -7.03
N ALA A 350 20.98 15.73 -7.28
CA ALA A 350 21.99 15.81 -6.22
C ALA A 350 21.77 17.01 -5.28
N THR A 351 21.44 18.17 -5.83
CA THR A 351 21.20 19.41 -5.05
C THR A 351 19.97 19.27 -4.15
N ILE A 352 18.81 18.89 -4.71
CA ILE A 352 17.57 18.77 -3.92
C ILE A 352 17.65 17.65 -2.87
N TYR A 353 18.36 16.56 -3.15
CA TYR A 353 18.50 15.47 -2.18
C TYR A 353 19.52 15.78 -1.10
N PHE A 354 20.55 16.58 -1.38
CA PHE A 354 21.47 17.07 -0.35
C PHE A 354 20.75 17.93 0.68
N HIS A 355 19.92 18.89 0.23
CA HIS A 355 19.11 19.71 1.13
C HIS A 355 18.05 18.88 1.86
N GLY A 356 17.39 17.96 1.15
CA GLY A 356 16.41 17.04 1.75
C GLY A 356 17.03 16.15 2.84
N ILE A 357 18.14 15.47 2.56
CA ILE A 357 18.79 14.59 3.53
C ILE A 357 19.44 15.36 4.68
N SER A 358 19.94 16.57 4.43
CA SER A 358 20.52 17.43 5.48
C SER A 358 19.48 17.82 6.54
N ILE A 359 18.22 18.07 6.13
CA ILE A 359 17.09 18.26 7.03
C ILE A 359 16.65 16.92 7.66
N TYR A 360 16.57 15.85 6.87
CA TYR A 360 16.13 14.52 7.35
C TYR A 360 17.02 14.01 8.49
N LEU A 361 18.35 14.11 8.33
CA LEU A 361 19.33 13.74 9.36
C LEU A 361 19.10 14.50 10.67
N SER A 362 18.75 15.79 10.63
CA SER A 362 18.35 16.53 11.84
C SER A 362 17.06 15.95 12.45
N GLY A 363 16.09 15.60 11.60
CA GLY A 363 14.81 14.96 11.98
C GLY A 363 14.90 13.57 12.60
N ILE A 364 16.04 12.90 12.50
CA ILE A 364 16.30 11.67 13.27
C ILE A 364 16.40 12.01 14.77
N TYR A 365 16.90 13.19 15.12
CA TYR A 365 17.21 13.58 16.50
C TYR A 365 16.25 14.62 17.07
N ASP A 366 15.99 15.73 16.37
CA ASP A 366 15.28 16.89 16.93
C ASP A 366 13.76 16.69 17.12
N TYR A 367 13.18 15.64 16.54
CA TYR A 367 11.82 15.19 16.83
C TYR A 367 11.72 14.28 18.07
N ARG A 368 12.85 13.93 18.71
CA ARG A 368 12.93 12.88 19.74
C ARG A 368 13.57 13.39 21.03
N ALA A 369 12.71 13.52 22.03
CA ALA A 369 13.01 13.89 23.41
C ALA A 369 14.25 13.22 24.04
N GLN A 370 14.49 11.96 23.69
CA GLN A 370 15.58 11.15 24.23
C GLN A 370 16.96 11.72 23.88
N PHE A 371 17.05 12.51 22.81
CA PHE A 371 18.26 13.21 22.40
C PHE A 371 18.45 14.59 23.03
N ASN A 372 17.50 15.12 23.81
CA ASN A 372 17.59 16.46 24.42
C ASN A 372 18.81 16.64 25.36
N LYS A 373 19.39 15.54 25.86
CA LYS A 373 20.58 15.52 26.73
C LYS A 373 21.83 14.93 26.06
N ILE A 374 21.73 14.57 24.77
CA ILE A 374 22.80 13.96 23.99
C ILE A 374 23.24 15.00 22.94
N PRO A 375 24.55 15.29 22.77
CA PRO A 375 25.01 16.09 21.65
C PRO A 375 24.59 15.43 20.33
N THR A 376 23.92 16.16 19.43
CA THR A 376 23.39 15.58 18.19
C THR A 376 23.74 16.41 16.95
N PRO A 377 23.80 15.78 15.76
CA PRO A 377 24.19 16.42 14.49
C PRO A 377 23.06 17.27 13.87
N THR A 378 22.26 17.92 14.70
CA THR A 378 21.16 18.80 14.31
C THR A 378 21.67 20.16 13.84
N ILE A 379 21.08 20.69 12.77
CA ILE A 379 21.41 22.03 12.25
C ILE A 379 20.47 23.10 12.85
N SER A 380 20.90 24.36 12.85
CA SER A 380 20.09 25.47 13.37
C SER A 380 18.82 25.71 12.55
N GLN A 381 17.79 26.32 13.15
CA GLN A 381 16.54 26.64 12.44
C GLN A 381 16.76 27.53 11.21
N ALA A 382 17.76 28.43 11.23
CA ALA A 382 18.13 29.23 10.06
C ALA A 382 18.74 28.36 8.94
N ALA A 383 19.58 27.38 9.27
CA ALA A 383 20.10 26.43 8.29
C ALA A 383 19.01 25.50 7.73
N VAL A 384 18.04 25.09 8.56
CA VAL A 384 16.83 24.38 8.10
C VAL A 384 16.08 25.23 7.08
N GLN A 385 15.83 26.52 7.37
CA GLN A 385 15.10 27.39 6.45
C GLN A 385 15.85 27.59 5.12
N ASN A 386 17.17 27.84 5.16
CA ASN A 386 17.98 27.94 3.94
C ASN A 386 17.88 26.68 3.06
N HIS A 387 17.80 25.48 3.67
CA HIS A 387 17.57 24.24 2.93
C HIS A 387 16.14 24.09 2.41
N VAL A 388 15.12 24.55 3.16
CA VAL A 388 13.72 24.61 2.68
C VAL A 388 13.65 25.50 1.44
N ASP A 389 14.12 26.74 1.54
CA ASP A 389 14.06 27.73 0.47
C ASP A 389 14.72 27.23 -0.83
N GLU A 390 15.88 26.59 -0.71
CA GLU A 390 16.59 26.02 -1.85
C GLU A 390 15.90 24.78 -2.44
N ILE A 391 15.28 23.92 -1.62
CA ILE A 391 14.40 22.85 -2.12
C ILE A 391 13.24 23.44 -2.92
N LEU A 392 12.57 24.47 -2.41
CA LEU A 392 11.44 25.10 -3.11
C LEU A 392 11.89 25.71 -4.44
N ARG A 393 12.95 26.53 -4.41
CA ARG A 393 13.49 27.25 -5.57
C ARG A 393 13.92 26.28 -6.68
N VAL A 394 14.70 25.25 -6.34
CA VAL A 394 15.19 24.29 -7.34
C VAL A 394 14.07 23.41 -7.85
N THR A 395 13.14 22.95 -6.99
CA THR A 395 12.01 22.11 -7.42
C THR A 395 11.05 22.86 -8.34
N GLU A 396 10.73 24.13 -8.05
CA GLU A 396 9.83 24.94 -8.88
C GLU A 396 10.40 25.15 -10.29
N ILE A 397 11.68 25.50 -10.39
CA ILE A 397 12.38 25.62 -11.68
C ILE A 397 12.40 24.27 -12.41
N SER A 398 12.80 23.21 -11.70
CA SER A 398 13.01 21.89 -12.29
C SER A 398 11.72 21.22 -12.77
N LEU A 399 10.59 21.47 -12.12
CA LEU A 399 9.29 21.11 -12.67
C LEU A 399 9.05 21.89 -13.97
N LYS A 400 9.16 23.23 -13.95
CA LYS A 400 8.85 24.08 -15.13
C LYS A 400 9.74 23.80 -16.35
N THR A 401 11.03 23.53 -16.17
CA THR A 401 12.01 23.45 -17.28
C THR A 401 12.68 22.10 -17.48
N GLY A 402 12.57 21.18 -16.50
CA GLY A 402 13.25 19.88 -16.52
C GLY A 402 12.37 18.72 -16.97
N ASN A 403 13.02 17.59 -17.28
CA ASN A 403 12.40 16.32 -17.62
C ASN A 403 12.56 15.25 -16.53
N LEU A 404 13.05 15.61 -15.33
CA LEU A 404 13.10 14.68 -14.19
C LEU A 404 11.70 14.13 -13.88
N ALA A 405 11.62 12.83 -13.63
CA ALA A 405 10.39 12.15 -13.27
C ALA A 405 9.80 12.80 -12.01
N ALA A 406 8.56 13.32 -12.12
CA ALA A 406 7.98 14.22 -11.13
C ALA A 406 7.83 13.58 -9.72
N VAL A 407 7.82 12.26 -9.66
CA VAL A 407 7.83 11.44 -8.43
C VAL A 407 9.12 11.56 -7.60
N LEU A 408 10.26 11.90 -8.22
CA LEU A 408 11.54 12.06 -7.52
C LEU A 408 11.54 13.25 -6.54
N PHE A 409 10.64 14.22 -6.73
CA PHE A 409 10.52 15.38 -5.84
C PHE A 409 9.75 15.09 -4.55
N PHE A 410 9.11 13.92 -4.39
CA PHE A 410 8.31 13.62 -3.20
C PHE A 410 9.12 13.58 -1.89
N PHE A 411 10.34 13.01 -1.91
CA PHE A 411 11.21 12.99 -0.73
C PHE A 411 11.56 14.42 -0.26
N PRO A 412 12.21 15.29 -1.08
CA PRO A 412 12.58 16.62 -0.63
C PRO A 412 11.36 17.51 -0.31
N LEU A 413 10.26 17.42 -1.07
CA LEU A 413 9.03 18.17 -0.76
C LEU A 413 8.36 17.71 0.54
N ARG A 414 8.38 16.41 0.87
CA ARG A 414 7.88 15.90 2.16
C ARG A 414 8.72 16.44 3.32
N VAL A 415 10.04 16.43 3.18
CA VAL A 415 10.96 16.88 4.24
C VAL A 415 10.90 18.39 4.42
N ALA A 416 10.87 19.18 3.33
CA ALA A 416 10.63 20.62 3.40
C ALA A 416 9.24 20.94 3.99
N GLY A 417 8.20 20.20 3.58
CA GLY A 417 6.84 20.30 4.12
C GLY A 417 6.76 20.01 5.62
N ALA A 418 7.63 19.16 6.15
CA ALA A 418 7.78 18.93 7.59
C ALA A 418 8.51 20.07 8.34
N ARG A 419 9.02 21.10 7.65
CA ARG A 419 9.80 22.22 8.23
C ARG A 419 9.29 23.62 7.90
N VAL A 420 8.31 23.77 7.02
CA VAL A 420 7.74 25.09 6.66
C VAL A 420 7.36 25.94 7.87
N MET A 421 7.63 27.24 7.74
CA MET A 421 7.37 28.28 8.73
C MET A 421 6.30 29.29 8.26
N THR A 422 6.09 29.46 6.96
CA THR A 422 5.12 30.42 6.41
C THR A 422 4.01 29.76 5.58
N ALA A 423 2.86 30.44 5.48
CA ALA A 423 1.74 29.99 4.64
C ALA A 423 2.15 29.91 3.17
N ARG A 424 2.94 30.89 2.72
CA ARG A 424 3.47 30.97 1.36
C ARG A 424 4.33 29.76 1.00
N GLU A 425 5.19 29.28 1.89
CA GLU A 425 5.95 28.04 1.67
C GLU A 425 5.02 26.81 1.54
N ALA A 426 4.04 26.69 2.43
CA ALA A 426 3.07 25.58 2.39
C ALA A 426 2.21 25.60 1.11
N GLU A 427 1.82 26.80 0.66
CA GLU A 427 1.13 27.04 -0.62
C GLU A 427 2.03 26.72 -1.82
N SER A 428 3.30 27.14 -1.82
CA SER A 428 4.28 26.78 -2.86
C SER A 428 4.48 25.27 -2.97
N ILE A 429 4.58 24.54 -1.86
CA ILE A 429 4.65 23.07 -1.90
C ILE A 429 3.34 22.48 -2.42
N CYS A 430 2.18 22.99 -1.98
CA CYS A 430 0.88 22.54 -2.51
C CYS A 430 0.77 22.76 -4.03
N ALA A 431 1.27 23.89 -4.56
CA ALA A 431 1.29 24.17 -5.99
C ALA A 431 2.22 23.23 -6.77
N MET A 432 3.40 22.89 -6.21
CA MET A 432 4.30 21.90 -6.81
C MET A 432 3.74 20.48 -6.78
N LEU A 433 3.05 20.09 -5.70
CA LEU A 433 2.35 18.80 -5.63
C LEU A 433 1.17 18.73 -6.60
N GLU A 434 0.46 19.84 -6.82
CA GLU A 434 -0.57 19.96 -7.85
C GLU A 434 0.02 19.80 -9.26
N GLU A 435 1.17 20.42 -9.55
CA GLU A 435 1.91 20.24 -10.81
C GLU A 435 2.35 18.77 -11.02
N ILE A 436 2.83 18.09 -9.97
CA ILE A 436 3.16 16.65 -10.02
C ILE A 436 1.90 15.80 -10.31
N LYS A 437 0.75 16.16 -9.73
CA LYS A 437 -0.55 15.52 -10.03
C LYS A 437 -0.95 15.74 -11.49
N MET A 438 -0.81 16.96 -12.01
CA MET A 438 -1.13 17.31 -13.41
C MET A 438 -0.20 16.61 -14.42
N ARG A 439 1.01 16.21 -14.01
CA ARG A 439 1.91 15.33 -14.80
C ARG A 439 1.50 13.86 -14.81
N GLY A 440 0.46 13.48 -14.06
CA GLY A 440 -0.17 12.16 -14.07
C GLY A 440 -0.04 11.37 -12.75
N PHE A 441 0.76 11.84 -11.80
CA PHE A 441 1.08 11.11 -10.56
C PHE A 441 0.14 11.51 -9.41
N VAL A 442 -1.05 10.89 -9.35
CA VAL A 442 -2.13 11.29 -8.43
C VAL A 442 -1.83 11.02 -6.95
N VAL A 443 -0.84 10.19 -6.66
CA VAL A 443 -0.30 9.98 -5.30
C VAL A 443 0.16 11.28 -4.63
N ALA A 444 0.44 12.34 -5.39
CA ALA A 444 0.70 13.69 -4.85
C ALA A 444 -0.44 14.23 -3.96
N ASN A 445 -1.67 13.69 -4.10
CA ASN A 445 -2.78 13.99 -3.20
C ASN A 445 -2.50 13.55 -1.75
N ALA A 446 -1.84 12.41 -1.52
CA ALA A 446 -1.48 11.95 -0.18
C ALA A 446 -0.49 12.93 0.50
N PHE A 447 0.54 13.36 -0.23
CA PHE A 447 1.50 14.36 0.23
C PHE A 447 0.83 15.72 0.51
N THR A 448 -0.11 16.13 -0.35
CA THR A 448 -0.88 17.37 -0.18
C THR A 448 -1.76 17.33 1.07
N ALA A 449 -2.43 16.19 1.32
CA ALA A 449 -3.23 15.98 2.51
C ALA A 449 -2.38 16.01 3.79
N ASN A 450 -1.21 15.38 3.78
CA ASN A 450 -0.27 15.38 4.90
C ASN A 450 0.23 16.80 5.23
N LEU A 451 0.61 17.60 4.23
CA LEU A 451 1.06 18.97 4.43
C LEU A 451 -0.06 19.87 5.00
N LYS A 452 -1.27 19.79 4.44
CA LYS A 452 -2.44 20.54 4.92
C LYS A 452 -2.87 20.16 6.34
N PHE A 453 -2.50 18.96 6.82
CA PHE A 453 -2.70 18.56 8.22
C PHE A 453 -1.58 19.07 9.16
N ALA A 454 -0.35 19.22 8.65
CA ALA A 454 0.79 19.64 9.46
C ALA A 454 0.88 21.17 9.67
N TYR A 455 0.57 21.97 8.64
CA TYR A 455 0.78 23.42 8.68
C TYR A 455 -0.15 24.19 9.65
N PRO A 456 -1.49 24.01 9.66
CA PRO A 456 -2.38 24.76 10.54
C PRO A 456 -2.08 24.54 12.03
N THR A 457 -1.66 23.32 12.36
CA THR A 457 -1.31 22.87 13.72
C THR A 457 -0.10 23.62 14.29
N ARG A 458 0.83 24.10 13.43
CA ARG A 458 1.98 24.93 13.82
C ARG A 458 1.68 26.43 13.85
N ALA A 459 0.81 26.92 12.97
CA ALA A 459 0.41 28.33 12.98
C ALA A 459 -0.34 28.68 14.27
N LYS A 460 -1.21 27.78 14.77
CA LYS A 460 -1.90 27.93 16.06
C LYS A 460 -0.96 27.98 17.27
N THR A 461 0.27 27.46 17.20
CA THR A 461 1.21 27.44 18.34
C THR A 461 1.98 28.75 18.58
N ARG A 462 1.81 29.77 17.71
CA ARG A 462 2.60 31.01 17.76
C ARG A 462 1.81 32.31 18.03
N LEU A 463 0.50 32.25 18.20
CA LEU A 463 -0.36 33.43 18.38
C LEU A 463 -1.12 33.39 19.69
N THR A 464 -0.64 34.18 20.68
CA THR A 464 -1.26 34.44 22.01
C THR A 464 -1.39 33.20 22.92
N ILE A 465 -1.33 33.28 24.25
CA ILE A 465 -1.93 34.26 25.16
C ILE A 465 -0.97 34.67 26.29
N THR A 466 -0.96 35.96 26.64
CA THR A 466 -0.45 36.48 27.91
C THR A 466 -1.63 36.81 28.83
N VAL A 467 -1.98 35.92 29.77
CA VAL A 467 -2.91 36.19 30.88
C VAL A 467 -2.38 35.51 32.14
N ARG A 468 -2.60 36.14 33.30
CA ARG A 468 -2.06 35.75 34.61
C ARG A 468 -2.75 34.52 35.20
N GLY A 469 -1.98 33.66 35.85
CA GLY A 469 -2.44 32.82 36.97
C GLY A 469 -3.00 31.43 36.64
N ALA A 470 -2.11 30.48 36.32
CA ALA A 470 -2.34 29.04 36.48
C ALA A 470 -0.98 28.32 36.68
N VAL A 471 -1.01 27.15 37.32
CA VAL A 471 0.18 26.45 37.87
C VAL A 471 1.12 25.91 36.77
N GLU A 472 2.44 26.01 36.99
CA GLU A 472 3.46 25.40 36.13
C GLU A 472 3.39 23.86 36.20
N VAL A 473 3.25 23.21 35.04
CA VAL A 473 3.44 21.76 34.89
C VAL A 473 4.70 21.52 34.06
N ILE A 474 5.66 20.81 34.64
CA ILE A 474 6.99 20.55 34.07
C ILE A 474 6.86 19.70 32.78
N PRO A 475 7.48 20.09 31.65
CA PRO A 475 7.21 19.45 30.36
C PRO A 475 7.96 18.12 30.19
N THR A 476 7.28 17.00 30.43
CA THR A 476 7.71 15.67 29.99
C THR A 476 7.54 15.47 28.48
N SER A 477 8.48 14.72 27.91
CA SER A 477 8.89 14.86 26.54
C SER A 477 8.64 13.57 25.73
N ALA A 478 7.57 13.59 24.95
CA ALA A 478 7.23 12.63 23.91
C ALA A 478 6.46 13.39 22.81
N VAL A 479 6.30 12.81 21.61
CA VAL A 479 5.45 13.39 20.56
C VAL A 479 3.99 13.27 20.99
N LYS A 480 3.51 14.26 21.76
CA LYS A 480 2.16 14.27 22.32
C LYS A 480 1.14 14.27 21.17
N PHE A 481 0.29 13.24 21.13
CA PHE A 481 -0.98 13.35 20.45
C PHE A 481 -1.78 14.42 21.21
N VAL A 482 -2.00 15.58 20.59
CA VAL A 482 -2.73 16.67 21.23
C VAL A 482 -4.19 16.23 21.35
N LEU A 483 -4.61 15.90 22.57
CA LEU A 483 -6.00 15.64 22.87
C LEU A 483 -6.79 16.95 22.81
N ASP A 484 -7.96 16.90 22.18
CA ASP A 484 -8.94 17.96 22.30
C ASP A 484 -9.47 17.98 23.75
N PRO A 485 -9.66 19.15 24.39
CA PRO A 485 -10.22 19.25 25.74
C PRO A 485 -11.50 18.42 25.96
N VAL A 486 -12.35 18.24 24.95
CA VAL A 486 -13.56 17.41 25.09
C VAL A 486 -13.26 15.91 25.31
N VAL A 487 -12.10 15.43 24.84
CA VAL A 487 -11.66 14.04 25.06
C VAL A 487 -11.16 13.87 26.49
N ILE A 488 -10.46 14.89 27.02
CA ILE A 488 -10.00 14.90 28.42
C ILE A 488 -11.21 14.94 29.36
N ASN A 489 -12.21 15.77 29.07
CA ASN A 489 -13.45 15.86 29.84
C ASN A 489 -14.35 14.61 29.73
N ALA A 490 -14.03 13.66 28.85
CA ALA A 490 -14.74 12.38 28.71
C ALA A 490 -14.05 11.23 29.48
N LEU A 491 -12.95 11.50 30.17
CA LEU A 491 -12.32 10.57 31.12
C LEU A 491 -13.08 10.59 32.46
N PRO A 492 -12.95 9.53 33.29
CA PRO A 492 -13.51 9.52 34.64
C PRO A 492 -13.06 10.72 35.49
N GLU A 493 -13.98 11.25 36.30
CA GLU A 493 -13.72 12.40 37.16
C GLU A 493 -12.58 12.12 38.15
N GLY A 494 -11.70 13.11 38.35
CA GLY A 494 -10.54 13.00 39.25
C GLY A 494 -9.25 12.46 38.62
N GLN A 495 -9.28 11.98 37.37
CA GLN A 495 -8.08 11.46 36.70
C GLN A 495 -7.23 12.55 36.00
N GLU A 496 -5.90 12.45 36.16
CA GLU A 496 -4.90 13.32 35.52
C GLU A 496 -4.34 12.68 34.24
N VAL A 497 -4.40 13.35 33.09
CA VAL A 497 -3.76 12.83 31.86
C VAL A 497 -2.23 12.95 31.94
N VAL A 498 -1.55 11.80 31.95
CA VAL A 498 -0.09 11.69 31.98
C VAL A 498 0.52 11.75 30.58
N SER A 499 -0.04 10.99 29.63
CA SER A 499 0.45 10.96 28.24
C SER A 499 -0.65 10.64 27.24
N ALA A 500 -0.40 10.99 25.97
CA ALA A 500 -1.23 10.60 24.84
C ALA A 500 -0.32 10.33 23.63
N GLU A 501 -0.40 9.11 23.10
CA GLU A 501 0.52 8.56 22.11
C GLU A 501 -0.27 8.02 20.92
N ARG A 502 0.15 8.31 19.69
CA ARG A 502 -0.50 7.72 18.50
C ARG A 502 -0.41 6.20 18.56
N TYR A 503 -1.54 5.52 18.34
CA TYR A 503 -1.65 4.07 18.47
C TYR A 503 -2.54 3.50 17.36
N GLY A 504 -2.09 2.41 16.72
CA GLY A 504 -2.80 1.77 15.60
C GLY A 504 -2.83 2.59 14.31
N ASN A 505 -3.34 1.96 13.24
CA ASN A 505 -3.51 2.56 11.91
C ASN A 505 -4.98 2.48 11.50
N SER A 506 -5.54 3.58 10.98
CA SER A 506 -6.90 3.61 10.43
C SER A 506 -6.96 4.49 9.18
N ALA A 507 -7.64 4.03 8.14
CA ALA A 507 -7.71 4.72 6.85
C ALA A 507 -8.57 6.01 6.87
N TRP A 508 -9.31 6.27 7.96
CA TRP A 508 -10.24 7.40 8.09
C TRP A 508 -10.29 8.04 9.49
N ALA A 509 -9.60 7.47 10.48
CA ALA A 509 -9.50 8.00 11.83
C ALA A 509 -8.05 8.26 12.24
N SER A 510 -7.84 9.12 13.22
CA SER A 510 -6.57 9.25 13.95
C SER A 510 -6.75 8.68 15.34
N THR A 511 -5.96 7.66 15.67
CA THR A 511 -6.11 6.84 16.87
C THR A 511 -4.96 7.03 17.83
N ALA A 512 -5.23 6.96 19.13
CA ALA A 512 -4.24 7.16 20.19
C ALA A 512 -4.56 6.36 21.45
N ARG A 513 -3.49 6.02 22.19
CA ARG A 513 -3.55 5.52 23.56
C ARG A 513 -3.32 6.69 24.51
N ILE A 514 -4.25 6.91 25.43
CA ILE A 514 -4.14 7.88 26.53
C ILE A 514 -3.69 7.11 27.76
N THR A 515 -2.76 7.66 28.55
CA THR A 515 -2.45 7.19 29.90
C THR A 515 -2.92 8.24 30.88
N ALA A 516 -3.81 7.87 31.79
CA ALA A 516 -4.26 8.72 32.88
C ALA A 516 -3.83 8.12 34.23
N ARG A 517 -3.73 8.97 35.26
CA ARG A 517 -3.42 8.61 36.63
C ARG A 517 -4.61 8.93 37.50
N ASP A 518 -5.03 7.97 38.32
CA ASP A 518 -6.08 8.18 39.31
C ASP A 518 -5.51 8.83 40.60
N SER A 519 -6.42 9.26 41.48
CA SER A 519 -6.15 9.90 42.76
C SER A 519 -5.26 9.08 43.72
N ASP A 520 -5.25 7.74 43.58
CA ASP A 520 -4.40 6.81 44.32
C ASP A 520 -3.00 6.60 43.70
N GLY A 521 -2.74 7.19 42.53
CA GLY A 521 -1.51 7.04 41.75
C GLY A 521 -1.52 5.91 40.72
N THR A 522 -2.58 5.10 40.65
CA THR A 522 -2.74 4.01 39.68
C THR A 522 -2.84 4.55 38.26
N LEU A 523 -2.17 3.89 37.30
CA LEU A 523 -2.26 4.25 35.88
C LEU A 523 -3.35 3.44 35.18
N GLN A 524 -4.22 4.11 34.42
CA GLN A 524 -5.17 3.52 33.50
C GLN A 524 -4.88 3.95 32.06
N HIS A 525 -5.30 3.12 31.10
CA HIS A 525 -5.09 3.36 29.69
C HIS A 525 -6.43 3.39 28.93
N TYR A 526 -6.55 4.33 28.00
CA TYR A 526 -7.75 4.49 27.15
C TYR A 526 -7.38 4.53 25.67
N PHE A 527 -8.27 4.05 24.82
CA PHE A 527 -8.17 4.16 23.37
C PHE A 527 -9.12 5.26 22.86
N VAL A 528 -8.58 6.20 22.09
CA VAL A 528 -9.38 7.24 21.41
C VAL A 528 -9.25 7.10 19.89
N LYS A 529 -10.39 7.25 19.20
CA LYS A 529 -10.55 7.23 17.74
C LYS A 529 -11.17 8.54 17.28
N VAL A 530 -10.39 9.40 16.63
CA VAL A 530 -10.85 10.70 16.10
C VAL A 530 -11.15 10.57 14.60
N VAL A 531 -12.43 10.52 14.24
CA VAL A 531 -12.93 10.41 12.86
C VAL A 531 -13.04 11.80 12.24
N LYS A 532 -12.49 11.97 11.04
CA LYS A 532 -12.39 13.28 10.37
C LYS A 532 -13.47 13.50 9.31
N ARG A 533 -13.79 14.78 9.03
CA ARG A 533 -14.62 15.28 7.91
C ARG A 533 -16.15 15.04 8.04
N LYS A 534 -16.90 15.46 7.00
CA LYS A 534 -18.36 15.30 6.87
C LYS A 534 -18.82 13.85 7.17
N LEU A 535 -19.94 13.75 7.89
CA LEU A 535 -20.54 12.50 8.41
C LEU A 535 -19.76 11.80 9.55
N ALA A 536 -18.67 12.37 10.07
CA ALA A 536 -17.99 11.83 11.26
C ALA A 536 -18.93 11.70 12.48
N GLY A 537 -19.78 12.69 12.74
CA GLY A 537 -20.67 12.70 13.91
C GLY A 537 -21.67 11.54 13.99
N PRO A 538 -22.57 11.38 13.00
CA PRO A 538 -23.51 10.26 12.98
C PRO A 538 -22.82 8.89 13.05
N ARG A 539 -21.64 8.75 12.43
CA ARG A 539 -20.83 7.53 12.46
C ARG A 539 -20.30 7.23 13.87
N VAL A 540 -19.64 8.21 14.50
CA VAL A 540 -19.07 8.09 15.84
C VAL A 540 -20.17 7.84 16.89
N LEU A 541 -21.32 8.52 16.76
CA LEU A 541 -22.49 8.27 17.59
C LEU A 541 -23.03 6.84 17.40
N GLY A 542 -23.07 6.35 16.16
CA GLY A 542 -23.44 4.97 15.84
C GLY A 542 -22.52 3.96 16.53
N GLU A 543 -21.20 4.08 16.33
CA GLU A 543 -20.18 3.22 16.94
C GLU A 543 -20.26 3.24 18.48
N PHE A 544 -20.33 4.44 19.09
CA PHE A 544 -20.48 4.60 20.54
C PHE A 544 -21.75 3.92 21.07
N SER A 545 -22.88 4.06 20.38
CA SER A 545 -24.15 3.46 20.79
C SER A 545 -24.14 1.94 20.65
N CYS A 546 -23.54 1.42 19.58
CA CYS A 546 -23.37 -0.03 19.36
C CYS A 546 -22.49 -0.65 20.44
N MET A 547 -21.32 -0.06 20.70
CA MET A 547 -20.40 -0.51 21.73
C MET A 547 -20.99 -0.38 23.15
N SER A 548 -21.82 0.64 23.41
CA SER A 548 -22.49 0.82 24.70
C SER A 548 -23.55 -0.24 24.98
N GLU A 549 -24.37 -0.60 23.98
CA GLU A 549 -25.38 -1.66 24.14
C GLU A 549 -24.72 -3.05 24.28
N LEU A 550 -23.64 -3.30 23.53
CA LEU A 550 -22.82 -4.52 23.69
C LEU A 550 -22.20 -4.59 25.09
N TYR A 551 -21.53 -3.52 25.55
CA TYR A 551 -20.91 -3.47 26.88
C TYR A 551 -21.95 -3.65 27.99
N LYS A 552 -23.10 -2.97 27.91
CA LYS A 552 -24.22 -3.15 28.84
C LYS A 552 -24.75 -4.58 28.89
N THR A 553 -24.69 -5.31 27.77
CA THR A 553 -25.15 -6.69 27.67
C THR A 553 -24.12 -7.69 28.20
N MET A 554 -22.85 -7.53 27.84
CA MET A 554 -21.77 -8.46 28.20
C MET A 554 -20.43 -7.72 28.41
N PRO A 555 -20.22 -7.07 29.56
CA PRO A 555 -19.02 -6.27 29.83
C PRO A 555 -17.70 -7.05 29.70
N SER A 556 -17.74 -8.37 29.91
CA SER A 556 -16.57 -9.25 29.94
C SER A 556 -15.87 -9.45 28.59
N ILE A 557 -16.50 -9.04 27.47
CA ILE A 557 -15.93 -9.20 26.12
C ILE A 557 -15.87 -7.88 25.33
N VAL A 558 -16.09 -6.73 25.96
CA VAL A 558 -16.21 -5.43 25.28
C VAL A 558 -15.42 -4.36 26.04
N PRO A 559 -14.55 -3.55 25.40
CA PRO A 559 -13.92 -2.41 26.07
C PRO A 559 -14.98 -1.38 26.48
N ALA A 560 -14.95 -0.90 27.72
CA ALA A 560 -15.96 0.02 28.24
C ALA A 560 -15.95 1.34 27.45
N PRO A 561 -17.06 1.75 26.80
CA PRO A 561 -17.17 3.07 26.19
C PRO A 561 -17.19 4.15 27.27
N ARG A 562 -16.32 5.15 27.14
CA ARG A 562 -16.19 6.26 28.10
C ARG A 562 -16.83 7.55 27.60
N GLY A 563 -16.76 7.81 26.29
CA GLY A 563 -17.46 8.94 25.71
C GLY A 563 -17.41 9.01 24.20
N SER A 564 -18.25 9.89 23.65
CA SER A 564 -18.14 10.34 22.27
C SER A 564 -18.65 11.77 22.12
N GLY A 565 -18.22 12.46 21.09
CA GLY A 565 -18.64 13.84 20.86
C GLY A 565 -17.94 14.54 19.71
N LYS A 566 -18.32 15.79 19.46
CA LYS A 566 -17.65 16.69 18.51
C LYS A 566 -16.41 17.28 19.17
N CYS A 567 -15.29 17.32 18.46
CA CYS A 567 -14.11 18.09 18.88
C CYS A 567 -14.42 19.60 18.94
N LEU A 568 -13.79 20.33 19.86
CA LEU A 568 -14.11 21.74 20.13
C LEU A 568 -13.78 22.64 18.92
N ASP A 569 -12.61 22.39 18.32
CA ASP A 569 -11.94 23.28 17.37
C ASP A 569 -12.01 22.79 15.90
N SER A 570 -12.76 21.71 15.61
CA SER A 570 -12.90 21.14 14.27
C SER A 570 -14.25 20.45 14.04
N ASP A 571 -14.55 20.07 12.79
CA ASP A 571 -15.71 19.21 12.45
C ASP A 571 -15.40 17.70 12.59
N ASP A 572 -14.36 17.35 13.35
CA ASP A 572 -14.02 15.97 13.67
C ASP A 572 -14.80 15.51 14.93
N TYR A 573 -14.92 14.20 15.10
CA TYR A 573 -15.63 13.60 16.22
C TYR A 573 -14.80 12.47 16.83
N PHE A 574 -14.88 12.29 18.14
CA PHE A 574 -14.12 11.29 18.88
C PHE A 574 -15.02 10.19 19.44
N PHE A 575 -14.51 8.96 19.44
CA PHE A 575 -14.96 7.84 20.27
C PHE A 575 -13.84 7.49 21.26
N LEU A 576 -14.18 7.27 22.53
CA LEU A 576 -13.25 6.96 23.62
C LEU A 576 -13.73 5.71 24.37
N CYS A 577 -12.84 4.75 24.60
CA CYS A 577 -13.11 3.55 25.39
C CYS A 577 -11.86 3.09 26.18
N ASP A 578 -12.02 2.08 27.03
CA ASP A 578 -10.89 1.43 27.71
C ASP A 578 -9.90 0.84 26.71
N TYR A 579 -8.61 1.01 27.00
CA TYR A 579 -7.54 0.36 26.23
C TYR A 579 -7.36 -1.07 26.72
N LEU A 580 -7.31 -2.02 25.78
CA LEU A 580 -7.06 -3.43 26.06
C LEU A 580 -5.73 -3.85 25.44
N GLU A 581 -4.93 -4.59 26.20
CA GLU A 581 -3.76 -5.30 25.66
C GLU A 581 -4.23 -6.62 25.04
N ILE A 582 -4.36 -6.63 23.71
CA ILE A 582 -4.90 -7.74 22.93
C ILE A 582 -3.93 -8.21 21.86
N ASP A 583 -3.95 -9.51 21.62
CA ASP A 583 -3.32 -10.19 20.50
C ASP A 583 -4.32 -10.29 19.33
N HIS A 584 -3.90 -9.85 18.14
CA HIS A 584 -4.69 -9.83 16.91
C HIS A 584 -4.49 -11.10 16.05
N ARG A 585 -3.79 -12.12 16.54
CA ARG A 585 -3.81 -13.45 15.91
C ARG A 585 -5.23 -14.03 15.91
N GLN A 586 -5.48 -14.95 14.97
CA GLN A 586 -6.79 -15.60 14.86
C GLN A 586 -7.23 -16.20 16.21
N PRO A 587 -8.46 -15.93 16.66
CA PRO A 587 -8.94 -16.38 17.96
C PRO A 587 -9.13 -17.89 18.00
N ASP A 588 -9.11 -18.48 19.20
CA ASP A 588 -9.49 -19.86 19.38
C ASP A 588 -10.97 -20.07 18.98
N PRO A 589 -11.30 -21.03 18.09
CA PRO A 589 -12.67 -21.23 17.61
C PRO A 589 -13.68 -21.57 18.71
N VAL A 590 -13.25 -22.29 19.75
CA VAL A 590 -14.12 -22.72 20.86
C VAL A 590 -14.42 -21.53 21.77
N ARG A 591 -13.40 -20.77 22.19
CA ARG A 591 -13.59 -19.59 23.05
C ARG A 591 -14.37 -18.47 22.36
N LEU A 592 -14.19 -18.30 21.04
CA LEU A 592 -15.01 -17.38 20.26
C LEU A 592 -16.48 -17.86 20.22
N ALA A 593 -16.71 -19.15 20.00
CA ALA A 593 -18.05 -19.72 20.02
C ALA A 593 -18.74 -19.58 21.39
N GLU A 594 -18.03 -19.84 22.49
CA GLU A 594 -18.52 -19.65 23.86
C GLU A 594 -18.97 -18.19 24.07
N SER A 595 -18.08 -17.24 23.80
CA SER A 595 -18.32 -15.80 24.00
C SER A 595 -19.50 -15.28 23.17
N ILE A 596 -19.57 -15.63 21.89
CA ILE A 596 -20.59 -15.11 20.96
C ILE A 596 -21.92 -15.83 21.11
N SER A 597 -21.92 -17.14 21.45
CA SER A 597 -23.17 -17.85 21.77
C SER A 597 -23.80 -17.31 23.05
N GLU A 598 -23.00 -17.00 24.08
CA GLU A 598 -23.47 -16.39 25.33
C GLU A 598 -24.10 -15.01 25.06
N LEU A 599 -23.40 -14.11 24.37
CA LEU A 599 -23.92 -12.80 23.97
C LEU A 599 -25.29 -12.90 23.27
N HIS A 600 -25.41 -13.81 22.29
CA HIS A 600 -26.67 -14.00 21.57
C HIS A 600 -27.75 -14.65 22.46
N ARG A 601 -27.39 -15.53 23.41
CA ARG A 601 -28.34 -16.16 24.35
C ARG A 601 -28.85 -15.17 25.41
N ILE A 602 -28.00 -14.33 25.99
CA ILE A 602 -28.38 -13.40 27.08
C ILE A 602 -28.98 -12.07 26.60
N SER A 603 -28.66 -11.63 25.38
CA SER A 603 -29.17 -10.36 24.85
C SER A 603 -30.70 -10.32 24.74
N VAL A 604 -31.30 -9.19 25.08
CA VAL A 604 -32.75 -8.94 25.01
C VAL A 604 -32.98 -7.63 24.26
N SER A 605 -33.81 -7.64 23.22
CA SER A 605 -34.17 -6.43 22.49
C SER A 605 -35.04 -5.50 23.35
N PRO A 606 -34.67 -4.22 23.54
CA PRO A 606 -35.41 -3.28 24.38
C PRO A 606 -36.82 -2.95 23.84
N THR A 607 -37.12 -3.34 22.59
CA THR A 607 -38.42 -3.15 21.93
C THR A 607 -39.13 -4.46 21.62
N GLY A 608 -38.49 -5.62 21.88
CA GLY A 608 -38.91 -6.93 21.37
C GLY A 608 -38.80 -7.09 19.85
N GLN A 609 -38.23 -6.12 19.13
CA GLN A 609 -38.16 -6.07 17.67
C GLN A 609 -36.71 -6.20 17.16
N PHE A 610 -36.55 -6.39 15.85
CA PHE A 610 -35.26 -6.37 15.16
C PHE A 610 -34.86 -4.94 14.80
N GLY A 611 -33.57 -4.62 14.82
CA GLY A 611 -33.02 -3.31 14.49
C GLY A 611 -32.28 -2.62 15.63
N PHE A 612 -32.13 -1.30 15.53
CA PHE A 612 -31.40 -0.47 16.47
C PHE A 612 -32.03 0.93 16.57
N HIS A 613 -31.77 1.60 17.69
CA HIS A 613 -32.38 2.89 18.03
C HIS A 613 -31.71 4.09 17.32
N ILE A 614 -30.44 3.93 16.90
CA ILE A 614 -29.65 4.86 16.10
C ILE A 614 -29.18 4.14 14.84
N THR A 615 -28.92 4.84 13.74
CA THR A 615 -28.37 4.26 12.51
C THR A 615 -26.95 3.71 12.77
N PRO A 616 -26.69 2.39 12.69
CA PRO A 616 -25.34 1.84 12.77
C PRO A 616 -24.58 2.14 11.47
N TYR A 617 -23.25 2.17 11.55
CA TYR A 617 -22.38 2.39 10.39
C TYR A 617 -21.41 1.23 10.22
N ASP A 618 -21.50 0.56 9.10
CA ASP A 618 -20.55 -0.45 8.64
C ASP A 618 -19.39 0.28 7.94
N GLY A 619 -18.23 0.34 8.58
CA GLY A 619 -17.16 1.24 8.17
C GLY A 619 -17.67 2.67 8.01
N LYS A 620 -17.60 3.22 6.79
CA LYS A 620 -18.09 4.57 6.44
C LYS A 620 -19.55 4.63 5.95
N LEU A 621 -20.27 3.51 5.90
CA LEU A 621 -21.56 3.38 5.20
C LEU A 621 -22.73 3.09 6.18
N PRO A 622 -23.86 3.82 6.09
CA PRO A 622 -24.97 3.66 7.04
C PRO A 622 -25.81 2.40 6.76
N LEU A 623 -26.19 1.67 7.81
CA LEU A 623 -27.08 0.50 7.71
C LEU A 623 -28.56 0.88 7.84
N VAL A 624 -29.42 0.23 7.05
CA VAL A 624 -30.89 0.33 7.18
C VAL A 624 -31.35 -0.63 8.27
N ALA A 625 -31.19 -0.21 9.54
CA ALA A 625 -31.46 -1.02 10.72
C ALA A 625 -32.56 -0.44 11.63
N LYS A 626 -33.60 0.19 11.06
CA LYS A 626 -34.76 0.69 11.84
C LYS A 626 -35.57 -0.46 12.44
N TRP A 627 -36.23 -0.20 13.57
CA TRP A 627 -37.08 -1.18 14.25
C TRP A 627 -38.14 -1.80 13.34
N ASP A 628 -38.25 -3.13 13.41
CA ASP A 628 -39.22 -3.94 12.67
C ASP A 628 -39.56 -5.21 13.46
N SER A 629 -40.85 -5.52 13.60
CA SER A 629 -41.33 -6.69 14.34
C SER A 629 -41.17 -8.02 13.61
N ASN A 630 -40.75 -8.02 12.34
CA ASN A 630 -40.60 -9.23 11.55
C ASN A 630 -39.21 -9.34 10.89
N TRP A 631 -38.51 -10.45 11.12
CA TRP A 631 -37.15 -10.67 10.63
C TRP A 631 -37.05 -10.66 9.10
N VAL A 632 -38.06 -11.19 8.41
CA VAL A 632 -38.09 -11.27 6.93
C VAL A 632 -38.17 -9.86 6.32
N SER A 633 -39.04 -9.02 6.88
CA SER A 633 -39.18 -7.60 6.50
C SER A 633 -37.91 -6.82 6.81
N PHE A 634 -37.36 -6.99 8.03
CA PHE A 634 -36.11 -6.34 8.46
C PHE A 634 -34.94 -6.68 7.53
N TYR A 635 -34.68 -7.98 7.34
CA TYR A 635 -33.55 -8.45 6.54
C TYR A 635 -33.68 -8.03 5.06
N GLY A 636 -34.90 -8.05 4.51
CA GLY A 636 -35.17 -7.55 3.16
C GLY A 636 -34.80 -6.06 3.01
N LYS A 637 -35.24 -5.21 3.95
CA LYS A 637 -34.92 -3.76 3.97
C LYS A 637 -33.42 -3.51 4.14
N LEU A 638 -32.76 -4.28 5.01
CA LEU A 638 -31.31 -4.19 5.24
C LEU A 638 -30.54 -4.56 3.96
N LEU A 639 -30.82 -5.72 3.36
CA LEU A 639 -30.14 -6.20 2.16
C LEU A 639 -30.39 -5.26 0.95
N GLU A 640 -31.60 -4.75 0.78
CA GLU A 640 -31.91 -3.77 -0.27
C GLU A 640 -31.15 -2.44 -0.05
N GLY A 641 -31.06 -1.96 1.18
CA GLY A 641 -30.26 -0.78 1.55
C GLY A 641 -28.77 -0.95 1.22
N VAL A 642 -28.20 -2.09 1.63
CA VAL A 642 -26.81 -2.47 1.31
C VAL A 642 -26.60 -2.59 -0.21
N TYR A 643 -27.59 -3.12 -0.94
CA TYR A 643 -27.54 -3.20 -2.40
C TYR A 643 -27.52 -1.84 -3.08
N LYS A 644 -28.34 -0.89 -2.61
CA LYS A 644 -28.35 0.51 -3.10
C LYS A 644 -26.98 1.18 -2.89
N LEU A 645 -26.32 0.95 -1.75
CA LEU A 645 -24.95 1.41 -1.50
C LEU A 645 -23.94 0.76 -2.46
N GLY A 646 -24.07 -0.54 -2.71
CA GLY A 646 -23.27 -1.27 -3.70
C GLY A 646 -23.39 -0.72 -5.13
N ILE A 647 -24.61 -0.35 -5.55
CA ILE A 647 -24.87 0.34 -6.83
C ILE A 647 -24.22 1.74 -6.84
N LEU A 648 -24.36 2.53 -5.78
CA LEU A 648 -23.76 3.88 -5.71
C LEU A 648 -22.23 3.84 -5.84
N ALA A 649 -21.59 2.81 -5.28
CA ALA A 649 -20.14 2.64 -5.33
C ALA A 649 -19.61 1.99 -6.63
N ASN A 650 -20.35 1.07 -7.25
CA ASN A 650 -19.85 0.24 -8.37
C ASN A 650 -20.66 0.34 -9.67
N GLY A 651 -21.75 1.12 -9.68
CA GLY A 651 -22.71 1.15 -10.78
C GLY A 651 -23.58 -0.11 -10.90
N HIS A 652 -24.59 -0.02 -11.76
CA HIS A 652 -25.49 -1.12 -12.09
C HIS A 652 -24.76 -2.27 -12.80
N TRP A 653 -25.28 -3.49 -12.61
CA TRP A 653 -24.86 -4.67 -13.34
C TRP A 653 -26.10 -5.54 -13.54
N LYS A 654 -26.71 -5.45 -14.73
CA LYS A 654 -28.07 -5.98 -14.98
C LYS A 654 -28.29 -7.40 -14.43
N ARG A 655 -27.33 -8.31 -14.60
CA ARG A 655 -27.44 -9.70 -14.12
C ARG A 655 -27.49 -9.79 -12.58
N LEU A 656 -26.81 -8.90 -11.87
CA LEU A 656 -26.88 -8.75 -10.42
C LEU A 656 -28.17 -8.01 -10.00
N ASP A 657 -28.60 -7.00 -10.75
CA ASP A 657 -29.87 -6.29 -10.50
C ASP A 657 -31.08 -7.25 -10.62
N ASP A 658 -31.14 -8.03 -11.69
CA ASP A 658 -32.16 -9.06 -11.91
C ASP A 658 -32.13 -10.13 -10.80
N ALA A 659 -30.94 -10.62 -10.43
CA ALA A 659 -30.77 -11.64 -9.39
C ALA A 659 -31.12 -11.12 -7.99
N MET A 660 -30.75 -9.87 -7.66
CA MET A 660 -31.09 -9.24 -6.38
C MET A 660 -32.60 -9.04 -6.28
N LYS A 661 -33.26 -8.58 -7.36
CA LYS A 661 -34.72 -8.46 -7.39
C LYS A 661 -35.41 -9.78 -7.08
N ILE A 662 -35.02 -10.88 -7.75
CA ILE A 662 -35.59 -12.22 -7.47
C ILE A 662 -35.24 -12.68 -6.04
N THR A 663 -34.04 -12.34 -5.56
CA THR A 663 -33.61 -12.71 -4.19
C THR A 663 -34.49 -12.03 -3.13
N LEU A 664 -34.75 -10.73 -3.26
CA LEU A 664 -35.63 -9.98 -2.36
C LEU A 664 -37.11 -10.41 -2.51
N ASP A 665 -37.60 -10.52 -3.75
CA ASP A 665 -39.02 -10.78 -4.04
C ASP A 665 -39.44 -12.25 -3.76
N LYS A 666 -38.51 -13.21 -3.80
CA LYS A 666 -38.81 -14.66 -3.72
C LYS A 666 -37.96 -15.44 -2.73
N VAL A 667 -36.62 -15.31 -2.79
CA VAL A 667 -35.71 -16.14 -1.97
C VAL A 667 -35.80 -15.76 -0.49
N VAL A 668 -35.77 -14.48 -0.15
CA VAL A 668 -35.85 -13.98 1.23
C VAL A 668 -37.17 -14.42 1.90
N PRO A 669 -38.36 -14.21 1.31
CA PRO A 669 -39.61 -14.76 1.83
C PRO A 669 -39.59 -16.29 1.96
N ARG A 670 -39.14 -17.02 0.93
CA ARG A 670 -39.15 -18.50 0.95
C ARG A 670 -38.23 -19.08 2.01
N LEU A 671 -37.05 -18.52 2.26
CA LEU A 671 -36.14 -19.03 3.28
C LEU A 671 -36.50 -18.58 4.69
N LEU A 672 -36.93 -17.33 4.88
CA LEU A 672 -37.05 -16.75 6.21
C LEU A 672 -38.47 -16.83 6.81
N ASN A 673 -39.53 -16.95 6.00
CA ASN A 673 -40.86 -17.25 6.55
C ASN A 673 -40.93 -18.64 7.19
N ARG A 674 -40.08 -19.58 6.75
CA ARG A 674 -39.96 -20.93 7.35
C ARG A 674 -39.60 -20.91 8.84
N LEU A 675 -38.96 -19.86 9.32
CA LEU A 675 -38.61 -19.66 10.73
C LEU A 675 -39.84 -19.40 11.62
N TYR A 676 -40.99 -19.05 11.03
CA TYR A 676 -42.26 -18.73 11.71
C TYR A 676 -43.35 -19.80 11.50
N GLU A 677 -43.03 -20.88 10.79
CA GLU A 677 -43.97 -22.00 10.61
C GLU A 677 -44.26 -22.70 11.94
N GLU A 678 -45.42 -23.36 12.03
CA GLU A 678 -45.86 -24.10 13.23
C GLU A 678 -45.94 -23.22 14.50
N GLY A 679 -46.05 -21.90 14.35
CA GLY A 679 -46.11 -20.95 15.46
C GLY A 679 -44.74 -20.59 16.07
N ARG A 680 -43.64 -20.96 15.41
CA ARG A 680 -42.27 -20.61 15.84
C ARG A 680 -42.04 -19.09 15.82
N THR A 681 -41.10 -18.63 16.65
CA THR A 681 -40.73 -17.22 16.79
C THR A 681 -39.22 -17.04 16.74
N VAL A 682 -38.73 -16.15 15.88
CA VAL A 682 -37.31 -15.80 15.81
C VAL A 682 -36.96 -14.83 16.93
N LYS A 683 -35.91 -15.14 17.72
CA LYS A 683 -35.39 -14.22 18.75
C LYS A 683 -34.58 -13.07 18.10
N PRO A 684 -34.85 -11.79 18.44
CA PRO A 684 -33.94 -10.69 18.16
C PRO A 684 -32.76 -10.70 19.15
N CYS A 685 -31.62 -11.23 18.71
CA CYS A 685 -30.36 -11.28 19.45
C CYS A 685 -29.50 -10.05 19.11
N LEU A 686 -28.80 -9.47 20.08
CA LEU A 686 -27.84 -8.40 19.81
C LEU A 686 -26.61 -9.01 19.11
N ILE A 687 -26.36 -8.63 17.86
CA ILE A 687 -25.18 -9.08 17.11
C ILE A 687 -24.16 -7.94 16.95
N HIS A 688 -22.87 -8.26 16.81
CA HIS A 688 -21.80 -7.28 16.62
C HIS A 688 -21.83 -6.53 15.27
N GLY A 689 -22.46 -7.12 14.24
CA GLY A 689 -22.65 -6.52 12.91
C GLY A 689 -21.45 -6.55 11.96
N ASP A 690 -20.21 -6.50 12.49
CA ASP A 690 -18.94 -6.57 11.74
C ASP A 690 -17.85 -7.33 12.52
N LEU A 691 -18.07 -8.63 12.78
CA LEU A 691 -17.24 -9.52 13.60
C LEU A 691 -16.36 -10.44 12.74
N TRP A 692 -15.29 -9.88 12.19
CA TRP A 692 -14.24 -10.57 11.45
C TRP A 692 -12.90 -10.46 12.19
N GLU A 693 -11.84 -11.13 11.71
CA GLU A 693 -10.60 -11.31 12.49
C GLU A 693 -9.95 -10.03 13.03
N GLU A 694 -9.97 -8.91 12.30
CA GLU A 694 -9.33 -7.66 12.75
C GLU A 694 -10.14 -6.94 13.86
N ASN A 695 -11.42 -7.28 14.01
CA ASN A 695 -12.34 -6.74 15.02
C ASN A 695 -12.47 -7.66 16.25
N ILE A 696 -11.58 -8.65 16.37
CA ILE A 696 -11.49 -9.59 17.49
C ILE A 696 -10.08 -9.49 18.08
N GLY A 697 -9.98 -9.47 19.41
CA GLY A 697 -8.73 -9.50 20.15
C GLY A 697 -8.75 -10.62 21.18
N THR A 698 -7.59 -11.24 21.41
CA THR A 698 -7.41 -12.23 22.48
C THR A 698 -6.51 -11.65 23.56
N ASP A 699 -6.93 -11.64 24.83
CA ASP A 699 -6.06 -11.29 25.95
C ASP A 699 -4.89 -12.29 26.03
N PRO A 700 -3.62 -11.86 25.91
CA PRO A 700 -2.48 -12.77 25.88
C PRO A 700 -2.19 -13.45 27.23
N ARG A 701 -2.80 -12.99 28.32
CA ARG A 701 -2.63 -13.52 29.69
C ARG A 701 -3.72 -14.52 30.07
N THR A 702 -4.98 -14.23 29.72
CA THR A 702 -6.14 -15.06 30.08
C THR A 702 -6.66 -15.91 28.91
N GLY A 703 -6.39 -15.49 27.69
CA GLY A 703 -7.00 -15.99 26.47
C GLY A 703 -8.48 -15.61 26.31
N ASN A 704 -8.97 -14.60 27.04
CA ASN A 704 -10.33 -14.11 26.89
C ASN A 704 -10.51 -13.38 25.54
N ILE A 705 -11.71 -13.49 24.98
CA ILE A 705 -12.06 -12.84 23.71
C ILE A 705 -12.62 -11.44 23.99
N TYR A 706 -12.16 -10.46 23.21
CA TYR A 706 -12.70 -9.11 23.15
C TYR A 706 -13.14 -8.75 21.73
N ILE A 707 -14.20 -7.95 21.61
CA ILE A 707 -14.80 -7.51 20.33
C ILE A 707 -14.94 -5.98 20.28
N PHE A 708 -14.70 -5.37 19.12
CA PHE A 708 -14.64 -3.91 18.96
C PHE A 708 -14.88 -3.44 17.51
N ASP A 709 -15.03 -2.12 17.30
CA ASP A 709 -15.43 -1.48 16.03
C ASP A 709 -16.79 -2.00 15.50
N SER A 710 -17.78 -2.06 16.40
CA SER A 710 -19.09 -2.66 16.14
C SER A 710 -20.05 -1.77 15.35
N CYS A 711 -20.84 -2.41 14.46
CA CYS A 711 -22.06 -1.85 13.88
C CYS A 711 -23.32 -2.62 14.34
N ALA A 712 -23.44 -2.86 15.64
CA ALA A 712 -24.47 -3.69 16.25
C ALA A 712 -25.93 -3.32 15.94
N TYR A 713 -26.79 -4.36 15.95
CA TYR A 713 -28.24 -4.28 15.92
C TYR A 713 -28.85 -5.61 16.40
N TYR A 714 -30.15 -5.60 16.73
CA TYR A 714 -30.88 -6.81 17.08
C TYR A 714 -31.30 -7.57 15.81
N ALA A 715 -30.89 -8.82 15.70
CA ALA A 715 -30.99 -9.65 14.50
C ALA A 715 -31.24 -11.13 14.84
N HIS A 716 -31.59 -11.93 13.85
CA HIS A 716 -31.53 -13.39 13.98
C HIS A 716 -30.07 -13.85 14.14
N HIS A 717 -29.78 -14.68 15.14
CA HIS A 717 -28.42 -15.02 15.57
C HIS A 717 -27.54 -15.62 14.44
N GLU A 718 -28.13 -16.43 13.55
CA GLU A 718 -27.42 -17.01 12.41
C GLU A 718 -26.81 -15.98 11.43
N MET A 719 -27.33 -14.74 11.41
CA MET A 719 -26.83 -13.70 10.53
C MET A 719 -25.39 -13.33 10.86
N ALA A 720 -25.05 -13.19 12.15
CA ALA A 720 -23.68 -12.90 12.60
C ALA A 720 -22.69 -13.94 12.08
N ILE A 721 -23.12 -15.20 12.03
CA ILE A 721 -22.29 -16.34 11.62
C ILE A 721 -22.14 -16.43 10.09
N GLY A 722 -23.01 -15.74 9.32
CA GLY A 722 -22.96 -15.70 7.86
C GLY A 722 -21.72 -15.01 7.32
N MET A 723 -21.18 -14.06 8.09
CA MET A 723 -19.95 -13.33 7.81
C MET A 723 -18.72 -14.24 7.73
N TRP A 724 -18.62 -15.25 8.60
CA TRP A 724 -17.49 -16.19 8.59
C TRP A 724 -17.50 -17.15 7.37
N ARG A 725 -18.43 -16.98 6.42
CA ARG A 725 -18.45 -17.69 5.13
C ARG A 725 -17.67 -16.96 4.02
N VAL A 726 -17.40 -15.66 4.15
CA VAL A 726 -16.95 -14.86 3.00
C VAL A 726 -15.53 -15.19 2.55
N GLY A 727 -15.29 -15.14 1.25
CA GLY A 727 -13.98 -15.50 0.67
C GLY A 727 -12.86 -14.49 0.95
N HIS A 728 -13.20 -13.24 1.24
CA HIS A 728 -12.26 -12.12 1.41
C HIS A 728 -11.70 -11.97 2.84
N HIS A 729 -12.26 -12.65 3.84
CA HIS A 729 -11.70 -12.72 5.19
C HIS A 729 -10.78 -13.95 5.36
N HIS A 730 -9.89 -13.91 6.33
CA HIS A 730 -9.04 -15.02 6.74
C HIS A 730 -9.79 -16.01 7.64
N MET A 731 -10.67 -15.55 8.54
CA MET A 731 -11.44 -16.38 9.47
C MET A 731 -12.65 -17.03 8.78
N LYS A 732 -12.39 -17.96 7.84
CA LYS A 732 -13.43 -18.61 7.00
C LYS A 732 -13.56 -20.13 7.14
N ALA A 733 -12.74 -20.75 7.99
CA ALA A 733 -12.82 -22.18 8.26
C ALA A 733 -14.22 -22.58 8.76
N LYS A 734 -14.68 -23.78 8.40
CA LYS A 734 -16.01 -24.27 8.85
C LYS A 734 -16.08 -24.42 10.37
N GLU A 735 -14.94 -24.73 10.99
CA GLU A 735 -14.75 -24.92 12.44
C GLU A 735 -15.39 -23.80 13.27
N TYR A 736 -15.05 -22.53 13.05
CA TYR A 736 -15.64 -21.39 13.76
C TYR A 736 -17.19 -21.41 13.77
N ARG A 737 -17.81 -21.70 12.62
CA ARG A 737 -19.27 -21.80 12.52
C ARG A 737 -19.80 -23.05 13.21
N ASN A 738 -19.10 -24.18 13.07
CA ASN A 738 -19.46 -25.44 13.70
C ASN A 738 -19.41 -25.33 15.24
N GLU A 739 -18.36 -24.77 15.83
CA GLU A 739 -18.22 -24.59 17.27
C GLU A 739 -19.35 -23.69 17.81
N TYR A 740 -19.67 -22.59 17.12
CA TYR A 740 -20.83 -21.75 17.48
C TYR A 740 -22.13 -22.55 17.50
N PHE A 741 -22.41 -23.33 16.44
CA PHE A 741 -23.66 -24.08 16.31
C PHE A 741 -23.75 -25.31 17.24
N LYS A 742 -22.68 -25.70 17.96
CA LYS A 742 -22.76 -26.65 19.09
C LYS A 742 -23.33 -26.01 20.36
N LEU A 743 -23.20 -24.69 20.51
CA LEU A 743 -23.54 -23.94 21.74
C LEU A 743 -24.82 -23.10 21.60
N PHE A 744 -25.20 -22.78 20.37
CA PHE A 744 -26.49 -22.21 20.02
C PHE A 744 -26.92 -22.82 18.68
N GLU A 745 -27.75 -23.86 18.76
CA GLU A 745 -28.21 -24.64 17.60
C GLU A 745 -28.93 -23.76 16.55
N PRO A 746 -28.92 -24.14 15.25
CA PRO A 746 -29.65 -23.41 14.22
C PRO A 746 -31.17 -23.50 14.41
N ASP A 747 -31.89 -22.42 14.12
CA ASP A 747 -33.36 -22.40 14.19
C ASP A 747 -34.00 -23.37 13.15
N GLU A 748 -35.19 -23.92 13.45
CA GLU A 748 -35.89 -24.79 12.50
C GLU A 748 -36.42 -23.99 11.28
N PRO A 749 -36.38 -24.53 10.04
CA PRO A 749 -35.91 -25.87 9.68
C PRO A 749 -34.39 -25.96 9.65
N VAL A 750 -33.79 -26.83 10.47
CA VAL A 750 -32.32 -27.00 10.59
C VAL A 750 -31.72 -27.39 9.22
N LYS A 751 -32.45 -28.15 8.40
CA LYS A 751 -32.00 -28.56 7.06
C LYS A 751 -31.72 -27.39 6.09
N GLU A 752 -32.25 -26.20 6.32
CA GLU A 752 -32.03 -25.01 5.47
C GLU A 752 -31.05 -23.99 6.10
N TYR A 753 -30.40 -24.28 7.23
CA TYR A 753 -29.53 -23.30 7.92
C TYR A 753 -28.30 -22.87 7.11
N ASP A 754 -27.66 -23.78 6.35
CA ASP A 754 -26.53 -23.41 5.48
C ASP A 754 -26.97 -22.46 4.36
N ASP A 755 -28.22 -22.59 3.88
CA ASP A 755 -28.81 -21.71 2.89
C ASP A 755 -29.14 -20.33 3.48
N ARG A 756 -29.70 -20.27 4.69
CA ARG A 756 -29.91 -19.01 5.43
C ARG A 756 -28.57 -18.31 5.70
N ASN A 757 -27.57 -19.05 6.17
CA ASN A 757 -26.23 -18.53 6.43
C ASN A 757 -25.50 -18.07 5.15
N ARG A 758 -25.76 -18.73 4.01
CA ARG A 758 -25.34 -18.28 2.67
C ARG A 758 -26.05 -16.98 2.27
N LEU A 759 -27.37 -16.90 2.45
CA LEU A 759 -28.17 -15.69 2.20
C LEU A 759 -27.63 -14.52 3.03
N TYR A 760 -27.42 -14.70 4.34
CA TYR A 760 -26.87 -13.66 5.22
C TYR A 760 -25.50 -13.15 4.78
N SER A 761 -24.63 -14.02 4.24
CA SER A 761 -23.31 -13.63 3.71
C SER A 761 -23.38 -12.64 2.53
N LEU A 762 -24.55 -12.45 1.89
CA LEU A 762 -24.74 -11.45 0.83
C LEU A 762 -24.57 -10.01 1.34
N LYS A 763 -25.00 -9.70 2.59
CA LYS A 763 -24.80 -8.36 3.19
C LYS A 763 -23.31 -8.01 3.18
N GLU A 764 -22.48 -8.90 3.70
CA GLU A 764 -21.02 -8.66 3.80
C GLU A 764 -20.36 -8.56 2.42
N LYS A 765 -20.66 -9.48 1.50
CA LYS A 765 -20.07 -9.45 0.15
C LYS A 765 -20.40 -8.17 -0.62
N ILE A 766 -21.63 -7.68 -0.50
CA ILE A 766 -22.07 -6.47 -1.20
C ILE A 766 -21.50 -5.24 -0.50
N MET A 767 -21.51 -5.19 0.83
CA MET A 767 -20.93 -4.10 1.61
C MET A 767 -19.42 -3.95 1.40
N TYR A 768 -18.67 -5.05 1.50
CA TYR A 768 -17.23 -5.06 1.19
C TYR A 768 -16.96 -4.53 -0.23
N SER A 769 -17.79 -4.91 -1.21
CA SER A 769 -17.67 -4.37 -2.58
C SER A 769 -17.98 -2.87 -2.68
N ALA A 770 -18.80 -2.31 -1.78
CA ALA A 770 -19.09 -0.89 -1.72
C ALA A 770 -17.94 -0.09 -1.07
N HIS A 771 -17.23 -0.69 -0.11
CA HIS A 771 -16.00 -0.13 0.45
C HIS A 771 -14.82 -0.22 -0.51
N VAL A 772 -14.70 -1.35 -1.23
CA VAL A 772 -13.60 -1.67 -2.16
C VAL A 772 -14.15 -2.01 -3.56
N PRO A 773 -14.40 -1.00 -4.41
CA PRO A 773 -14.93 -1.21 -5.75
C PRO A 773 -14.00 -2.06 -6.65
N GLY A 774 -14.61 -2.81 -7.58
CA GLY A 774 -13.87 -3.69 -8.50
C GLY A 774 -13.44 -5.04 -7.90
N THR A 775 -13.75 -5.32 -6.64
CA THR A 775 -13.49 -6.63 -6.02
C THR A 775 -14.42 -7.73 -6.54
N LYS A 776 -13.96 -8.98 -6.45
CA LYS A 776 -14.75 -10.18 -6.81
C LYS A 776 -15.95 -10.46 -5.89
N ALA A 777 -16.18 -9.65 -4.86
CA ALA A 777 -17.25 -9.91 -3.90
C ALA A 777 -18.66 -9.77 -4.52
N ARG A 778 -18.87 -8.88 -5.51
CA ARG A 778 -20.13 -8.82 -6.28
C ARG A 778 -20.38 -10.08 -7.11
N GLU A 779 -19.32 -10.66 -7.68
CA GLU A 779 -19.39 -11.93 -8.43
C GLU A 779 -19.76 -13.09 -7.50
N GLN A 780 -19.10 -13.19 -6.34
CA GLN A 780 -19.43 -14.19 -5.30
C GLN A 780 -20.82 -14.01 -4.68
N ALA A 781 -21.36 -12.78 -4.65
CA ALA A 781 -22.73 -12.52 -4.23
C ALA A 781 -23.73 -12.97 -5.32
N LEU A 782 -23.43 -12.72 -6.60
CA LEU A 782 -24.22 -13.21 -7.72
C LEU A 782 -24.26 -14.75 -7.75
N GLU A 783 -23.13 -15.42 -7.55
CA GLU A 783 -23.05 -16.89 -7.54
C GLU A 783 -23.96 -17.51 -6.47
N ASP A 784 -23.95 -16.96 -5.26
CA ASP A 784 -24.81 -17.42 -4.15
C ASP A 784 -26.29 -17.08 -4.37
N MET A 785 -26.62 -15.88 -4.87
CA MET A 785 -27.99 -15.56 -5.26
C MET A 785 -28.49 -16.53 -6.34
N LEU A 786 -27.71 -16.79 -7.39
CA LEU A 786 -28.08 -17.74 -8.44
C LEU A 786 -28.18 -19.18 -7.92
N TYR A 787 -27.38 -19.58 -6.92
CA TYR A 787 -27.54 -20.87 -6.24
C TYR A 787 -28.89 -20.97 -5.51
N LEU A 788 -29.22 -19.96 -4.69
CA LEU A 788 -30.47 -19.94 -3.93
C LEU A 788 -31.70 -19.83 -4.83
N ILE A 789 -31.64 -19.01 -5.89
CA ILE A 789 -32.71 -18.90 -6.90
C ILE A 789 -32.94 -20.25 -7.60
N ARG A 790 -31.88 -20.93 -8.04
CA ARG A 790 -32.02 -22.28 -8.66
C ARG A 790 -32.62 -23.31 -7.70
N LYS A 791 -32.33 -23.22 -6.40
CA LYS A 791 -32.79 -24.17 -5.38
C LYS A 791 -34.23 -23.92 -4.94
N PHE A 792 -34.65 -22.66 -4.82
CA PHE A 792 -35.90 -22.29 -4.15
C PHE A 792 -36.95 -21.59 -5.03
N VAL A 793 -36.58 -21.11 -6.22
CA VAL A 793 -37.48 -20.40 -7.14
C VAL A 793 -37.72 -21.20 -8.42
N ASN A 794 -36.68 -21.82 -8.98
CA ASN A 794 -36.78 -22.58 -10.23
C ASN A 794 -37.26 -24.04 -10.03
N GLN A 795 -37.68 -24.42 -8.83
CA GLN A 795 -38.20 -25.75 -8.47
C GLN A 795 -39.64 -25.68 -7.93
N ALA A 796 -40.30 -24.52 -8.08
CA ALA A 796 -41.67 -24.25 -7.61
C ALA A 796 -42.62 -24.07 -8.79
#